data_AF-A0A0S3IUM2-F1
#
_entry.id   AF-A0A0S3IUM2-F1
#
_cell.length_a   1.000
_cell.length_b   1.000
_cell.length_c   1.000
_cell.angle_alpha   90.00
_cell.angle_beta   90.00
_cell.angle_gamma   90.00
#
_symmetry.space_group_name_H-M   'P 1'
#
loop_
_entity.id
_entity.type
_entity.pdbx_description
1 polymer ?
#
loop_
_entity_poly.entity_id
_entity_poly.type
_entity_poly.pdbx_seq_one_letter_code
_entity_poly.pdbx_strand_id
1 'polypeptide(L)'
;RPATQVAFGSVAVARTPATPATAVYAMVEEPSQTWGASSSGKVAGVWPVALGVGAMAALFSFVLGKKQNQTMQPVDLAGNDVLSGEHVAMFAVASAKAKIGCTLDEFMKEMVPDAKLRLIMSTMAESGRTIDHKVKTASCGGTACTNVFGDEQLAVDMLADKVLFEGLKHCGVCEIACSEENPVPLEMGGKGYSVCFDPLDGSSIVDTNFSVGTIFGVWPGNKIVGTTGRDLAASGIIVYGPRTVLCIAFKGLSGTFDFMLQDDGKWHLSKETTKIGEGKLFAPGNLRCTLDNPEYLKLISYYNNEQYTLRYTGGMVPDVYQLLIKERGVFTNVISPSTKAKLRLSFEVAPIALLIESAGGASSCDGKCVSALDVQITGIDQRTQVCYGSRSEVARFEHYMYGGVSSRLASWMSPEELAKATAPSKLPKMITDAKDPAPAFKAPVWKSKPAPQITAKIGDSLEEFLGVAVPDLKLRRIMTTMADSCRAISHKVKTAATTGTAATNVFGDEQLAVDMLADKVLFEGLQHCDVCEIACSEENPVPLDMGGQGYSVCFDPLDGSSIVDTNFSVGTIFGVWPGNKIVGTTGRDLSASGICVYGPRTVFCIAFKDYPGTHDFLLGDDGKWTYVKTTTHIGDGKMFAPGNLRCTLDNPEYEKLISYYIREQYTLRYTGGMVPDVYQIFIKEKGVFTNVISPSTKAKLRLSFEAAPIALLVEKAGGASSCDGKSVSALDVQINGIDQRTQVCFGSRTEVARFEHYLYGKVSDRLLAEAQ
;
A
#
# COMPACT_ATOMS: atom_id res chain seq x y z
N ARG A 1 -36.29 33.81 6.99
CA ARG A 1 -37.76 33.82 7.18
C ARG A 1 -38.39 34.48 5.96
N PRO A 2 -39.62 34.12 5.54
CA PRO A 2 -40.43 32.99 6.03
C PRO A 2 -39.78 31.64 5.64
N ALA A 3 -40.01 30.48 6.26
CA ALA A 3 -40.97 30.02 7.28
C ALA A 3 -42.40 29.71 6.79
N THR A 4 -42.62 28.46 6.39
CA THR A 4 -43.93 27.84 6.14
C THR A 4 -43.95 26.46 6.79
N GLN A 5 -44.93 26.18 7.65
CA GLN A 5 -45.14 24.84 8.23
C GLN A 5 -46.17 24.06 7.39
N VAL A 6 -45.97 22.74 7.26
CA VAL A 6 -47.04 21.76 7.00
C VAL A 6 -46.78 20.55 7.91
N ALA A 7 -47.83 19.86 8.35
CA ALA A 7 -47.78 18.89 9.44
C ALA A 7 -47.26 17.50 9.03
N PHE A 8 -46.65 16.80 9.99
CA PHE A 8 -46.48 15.34 9.92
C PHE A 8 -47.81 14.65 10.23
N GLY A 9 -48.31 13.84 9.29
CA GLY A 9 -49.43 12.93 9.53
C GLY A 9 -48.94 11.57 10.02
N SER A 10 -49.45 11.10 11.16
CA SER A 10 -49.14 9.77 11.70
C SER A 10 -49.99 8.69 11.02
N VAL A 11 -49.34 7.74 10.35
CA VAL A 11 -49.97 6.53 9.82
C VAL A 11 -49.33 5.31 10.48
N ALA A 12 -50.09 4.61 11.30
CA ALA A 12 -49.66 3.33 11.86
C ALA A 12 -49.83 2.22 10.83
N VAL A 13 -48.76 1.47 10.56
CA VAL A 13 -48.79 0.26 9.72
C VAL A 13 -48.65 -0.95 10.64
N ALA A 14 -49.57 -1.91 10.50
CA ALA A 14 -49.63 -3.09 11.37
C ALA A 14 -48.47 -4.07 11.10
N ARG A 15 -47.98 -4.73 12.16
CA ARG A 15 -47.03 -5.84 12.05
C ARG A 15 -47.77 -7.13 11.71
N THR A 16 -47.41 -7.78 10.61
CA THR A 16 -47.69 -9.19 10.34
C THR A 16 -46.38 -9.98 10.32
N PRO A 17 -46.27 -11.14 11.00
CA PRO A 17 -45.06 -11.94 10.97
C PRO A 17 -45.01 -12.81 9.71
N ALA A 18 -43.87 -12.85 9.02
CA ALA A 18 -43.60 -13.79 7.95
C ALA A 18 -42.62 -14.87 8.44
N THR A 19 -43.01 -16.14 8.30
CA THR A 19 -42.13 -17.30 8.57
C THR A 19 -41.10 -17.48 7.45
N PRO A 20 -39.88 -17.97 7.76
CA PRO A 20 -38.84 -18.19 6.74
C PRO A 20 -39.20 -19.37 5.83
N ALA A 21 -38.98 -19.20 4.52
CA ALA A 21 -39.14 -20.26 3.53
C ALA A 21 -37.83 -21.03 3.36
N THR A 22 -37.81 -22.32 3.72
CA THR A 22 -36.64 -23.19 3.54
C THR A 22 -36.60 -23.72 2.10
N ALA A 23 -35.68 -23.22 1.28
CA ALA A 23 -35.41 -23.76 -0.05
C ALA A 23 -34.43 -24.95 0.04
N VAL A 24 -34.80 -26.09 -0.56
CA VAL A 24 -34.00 -27.33 -0.51
C VAL A 24 -33.07 -27.39 -1.71
N TYR A 25 -31.77 -27.52 -1.48
CA TYR A 25 -30.82 -27.91 -2.52
C TYR A 25 -31.02 -29.39 -2.87
N ALA A 26 -31.42 -29.67 -4.11
CA ALA A 26 -31.43 -31.01 -4.66
C ALA A 26 -30.00 -31.42 -5.06
N MET A 27 -29.54 -32.57 -4.57
CA MET A 27 -28.34 -33.21 -5.11
C MET A 27 -28.66 -33.82 -6.48
N VAL A 28 -27.76 -33.66 -7.44
CA VAL A 28 -27.81 -34.39 -8.72
C VAL A 28 -26.78 -35.52 -8.63
N GLU A 29 -27.23 -36.75 -8.82
CA GLU A 29 -26.35 -37.93 -8.88
C GLU A 29 -25.73 -38.05 -10.28
N GLU A 30 -24.40 -38.11 -10.38
CA GLU A 30 -23.74 -38.58 -11.61
C GLU A 30 -23.54 -40.11 -11.56
N PRO A 31 -23.89 -40.86 -12.63
CA PRO A 31 -23.85 -42.31 -12.62
C PRO A 31 -22.45 -42.87 -12.85
N SER A 32 -21.99 -43.75 -11.96
CA SER A 32 -20.74 -44.49 -12.14
C SER A 32 -20.80 -45.44 -13.35
N GLN A 33 -19.84 -45.35 -14.26
CA GLN A 33 -19.51 -46.42 -15.21
C GLN A 33 -18.08 -46.93 -15.00
N THR A 34 -17.89 -48.22 -15.25
CA THR A 34 -16.62 -48.95 -15.13
C THR A 34 -16.50 -49.96 -16.28
N TRP A 35 -15.32 -50.59 -16.42
CA TRP A 35 -14.93 -51.52 -17.49
C TRP A 35 -14.67 -50.84 -18.85
N GLY A 36 -13.67 -51.24 -19.64
CA GLY A 36 -12.67 -52.31 -19.44
C GLY A 36 -11.48 -52.16 -20.40
N ALA A 37 -10.51 -53.08 -20.32
CA ALA A 37 -9.24 -52.98 -21.06
C ALA A 37 -9.09 -54.04 -22.16
N SER A 38 -8.44 -53.70 -23.29
CA SER A 38 -7.60 -54.64 -24.07
C SER A 38 -6.79 -54.02 -25.24
N SER A 39 -5.46 -54.21 -25.18
CA SER A 39 -4.55 -54.63 -26.28
C SER A 39 -4.34 -53.85 -27.61
N SER A 40 -3.11 -53.33 -27.74
CA SER A 40 -2.06 -53.73 -28.75
C SER A 40 -1.75 -52.90 -30.02
N GLY A 41 -0.44 -52.80 -30.33
CA GLY A 41 0.17 -52.18 -31.53
C GLY A 41 1.27 -51.15 -31.19
N LYS A 42 2.53 -51.52 -30.87
CA LYS A 42 3.71 -51.71 -31.79
C LYS A 42 3.98 -50.50 -32.72
N VAL A 43 5.19 -49.94 -32.88
CA VAL A 43 6.56 -50.04 -32.27
C VAL A 43 7.41 -48.87 -32.88
N ALA A 44 8.58 -48.36 -32.45
CA ALA A 44 9.71 -48.79 -31.60
C ALA A 44 10.12 -47.71 -30.55
N GLY A 45 11.40 -47.29 -30.44
CA GLY A 45 11.75 -45.98 -29.84
C GLY A 45 13.11 -45.74 -29.13
N VAL A 46 13.85 -46.77 -28.68
CA VAL A 46 15.30 -46.84 -28.30
C VAL A 46 16.07 -45.53 -27.93
N TRP A 47 16.76 -45.34 -26.78
CA TRP A 47 17.00 -46.01 -25.47
C TRP A 47 17.81 -45.00 -24.56
N PRO A 48 18.21 -45.30 -23.31
CA PRO A 48 17.53 -45.01 -22.03
C PRO A 48 18.12 -43.82 -21.21
N VAL A 49 17.52 -43.54 -20.04
CA VAL A 49 18.21 -42.96 -18.87
C VAL A 49 18.38 -44.05 -17.81
N ALA A 50 19.57 -44.15 -17.20
CA ALA A 50 19.89 -45.23 -16.26
C ALA A 50 19.62 -44.85 -14.79
N LEU A 51 18.89 -45.72 -14.08
CA LEU A 51 18.80 -45.74 -12.63
C LEU A 51 19.68 -46.88 -12.10
N GLY A 52 20.48 -46.61 -11.07
CA GLY A 52 21.40 -47.59 -10.49
C GLY A 52 21.54 -47.42 -8.97
N VAL A 53 20.94 -48.34 -8.22
CA VAL A 53 21.13 -48.46 -6.77
C VAL A 53 22.27 -49.46 -6.52
N GLY A 54 23.23 -49.09 -5.67
CA GLY A 54 24.33 -49.96 -5.26
C GLY A 54 24.81 -49.61 -3.85
N ALA A 55 24.80 -50.58 -2.96
CA ALA A 55 25.19 -50.42 -1.56
C ALA A 55 26.54 -51.08 -1.26
N MET A 56 27.27 -50.57 -0.27
CA MET A 56 28.39 -51.26 0.37
C MET A 56 28.45 -50.90 1.86
N ALA A 57 28.51 -51.94 2.69
CA ALA A 57 28.89 -51.91 4.10
C ALA A 57 29.97 -53.00 4.27
N ALA A 58 30.74 -53.13 5.34
CA ALA A 58 30.86 -52.41 6.62
C ALA A 58 32.31 -52.64 7.12
N LEU A 59 32.71 -52.04 8.25
CA LEU A 59 33.65 -52.71 9.16
C LEU A 59 33.51 -52.19 10.59
N PHE A 60 33.54 -53.12 11.56
CA PHE A 60 33.38 -52.87 12.99
C PHE A 60 34.73 -52.70 13.70
N SER A 61 34.73 -52.00 14.83
CA SER A 61 35.54 -52.34 16.00
C SER A 61 34.84 -51.88 17.27
N PHE A 62 35.01 -52.64 18.36
CA PHE A 62 34.07 -52.64 19.49
C PHE A 62 34.83 -52.90 20.80
N VAL A 63 34.75 -51.98 21.77
CA VAL A 63 35.29 -52.16 23.14
C VAL A 63 34.30 -51.60 24.16
N LEU A 64 34.09 -52.34 25.25
CA LEU A 64 33.06 -52.11 26.27
C LEU A 64 33.59 -51.48 27.57
N GLY A 65 32.73 -50.68 28.21
CA GLY A 65 32.65 -50.54 29.68
C GLY A 65 33.34 -49.30 30.28
N LYS A 66 32.70 -48.53 31.17
CA LYS A 66 31.85 -48.95 32.30
C LYS A 66 30.84 -47.86 32.73
N LYS A 67 29.91 -48.24 33.61
CA LYS A 67 29.03 -47.32 34.36
C LYS A 67 29.83 -46.53 35.40
N GLN A 68 29.37 -45.32 35.73
CA GLN A 68 29.44 -44.81 37.10
C GLN A 68 28.26 -43.88 37.39
N ASN A 69 27.51 -44.18 38.46
CA ASN A 69 26.55 -43.23 39.05
C ASN A 69 27.33 -42.26 39.95
N GLN A 70 26.90 -41.00 40.03
CA GLN A 70 27.11 -40.17 41.21
C GLN A 70 25.80 -39.52 41.63
N THR A 71 25.51 -39.61 42.91
CA THR A 71 24.34 -39.04 43.60
C THR A 71 24.70 -37.67 44.16
N MET A 72 23.86 -36.65 43.94
CA MET A 72 23.87 -35.45 44.78
C MET A 72 22.87 -35.62 45.93
N GLN A 73 23.26 -35.18 47.12
CA GLN A 73 22.38 -35.06 48.28
C GLN A 73 21.71 -33.67 48.31
N PRO A 74 20.51 -33.52 48.88
CA PRO A 74 19.94 -32.21 49.19
C PRO A 74 20.69 -31.56 50.36
N VAL A 75 20.78 -30.23 50.35
CA VAL A 75 21.13 -29.43 51.53
C VAL A 75 19.86 -28.71 51.97
N ASP A 76 19.52 -28.87 53.24
CA ASP A 76 18.33 -28.27 53.86
C ASP A 76 18.70 -26.98 54.60
N LEU A 77 17.92 -25.92 54.39
CA LEU A 77 18.04 -24.62 55.07
C LEU A 77 16.67 -23.97 55.19
N ALA A 78 15.90 -24.40 56.19
CA ALA A 78 14.76 -23.64 56.68
C ALA A 78 15.23 -22.39 57.45
N GLY A 79 14.68 -21.22 57.11
CA GLY A 79 14.95 -19.96 57.79
C GLY A 79 13.95 -18.90 57.37
N ASN A 80 12.98 -18.60 58.24
CA ASN A 80 12.06 -17.49 58.03
C ASN A 80 12.79 -16.16 58.17
N ASP A 81 12.42 -15.18 57.35
CA ASP A 81 12.03 -13.89 57.92
C ASP A 81 10.92 -13.25 57.08
N VAL A 82 10.06 -12.44 57.71
CA VAL A 82 8.79 -11.96 57.12
C VAL A 82 8.74 -10.44 57.11
N LEU A 83 8.85 -9.84 55.92
CA LEU A 83 8.43 -8.46 55.67
C LEU A 83 7.69 -8.32 54.33
N SER A 84 6.72 -7.42 54.30
CA SER A 84 5.71 -7.27 53.25
C SER A 84 5.99 -6.15 52.26
N GLY A 85 5.72 -6.39 50.97
CA GLY A 85 5.66 -5.36 49.94
C GLY A 85 5.45 -5.99 48.56
N GLU A 86 4.34 -5.68 47.89
CA GLU A 86 3.95 -6.33 46.63
C GLU A 86 4.86 -5.92 45.46
N HIS A 87 5.86 -6.74 45.15
CA HIS A 87 6.63 -6.64 43.91
C HIS A 87 5.94 -7.42 42.78
N VAL A 88 5.89 -6.80 41.60
CA VAL A 88 5.31 -7.37 40.37
C VAL A 88 5.99 -8.70 40.02
N ALA A 89 5.24 -9.80 40.13
CA ALA A 89 5.71 -11.11 39.73
C ALA A 89 5.93 -11.17 38.20
N MET A 90 7.09 -11.65 37.77
CA MET A 90 7.53 -11.54 36.37
C MET A 90 6.82 -12.52 35.42
N PHE A 91 6.68 -12.08 34.17
CA PHE A 91 6.17 -12.86 33.05
C PHE A 91 7.11 -14.03 32.70
N ALA A 92 6.81 -15.23 33.23
CA ALA A 92 7.39 -16.48 32.75
C ALA A 92 6.57 -17.01 31.56
N VAL A 93 6.68 -16.35 30.39
CA VAL A 93 6.02 -16.80 29.15
C VAL A 93 6.69 -18.08 28.66
N ALA A 94 5.96 -19.18 28.69
CA ALA A 94 6.38 -20.41 28.01
C ALA A 94 6.41 -20.17 26.50
N SER A 95 7.39 -20.75 25.80
CA SER A 95 7.62 -20.53 24.36
C SER A 95 6.61 -21.29 23.49
N ALA A 96 5.35 -20.87 23.55
CA ALA A 96 4.35 -21.17 22.53
C ALA A 96 4.63 -20.31 21.29
N LYS A 97 4.78 -20.96 20.13
CA LYS A 97 4.83 -20.24 18.85
C LYS A 97 3.40 -19.93 18.39
N ALA A 98 3.17 -18.71 17.96
CA ALA A 98 1.86 -18.29 17.47
C ALA A 98 1.45 -19.12 16.24
N LYS A 99 0.28 -19.75 16.30
CA LYS A 99 -0.22 -20.61 15.21
C LYS A 99 -0.86 -19.77 14.11
N ILE A 100 -0.15 -19.58 13.00
CA ILE A 100 -0.69 -18.94 11.78
C ILE A 100 -2.07 -19.54 11.43
N GLY A 101 -3.02 -18.67 11.11
CA GLY A 101 -4.42 -19.00 10.87
C GLY A 101 -5.33 -18.95 12.10
N CYS A 102 -4.81 -18.87 13.34
CA CYS A 102 -5.66 -18.66 14.52
C CYS A 102 -6.31 -17.28 14.52
N THR A 103 -7.45 -17.16 15.20
CA THR A 103 -8.12 -15.88 15.41
C THR A 103 -7.40 -15.03 16.45
N LEU A 104 -7.55 -13.71 16.37
CA LEU A 104 -7.12 -12.76 17.39
C LEU A 104 -7.60 -13.19 18.78
N ASP A 105 -8.83 -13.66 18.88
CA ASP A 105 -9.47 -14.12 20.10
C ASP A 105 -8.79 -15.34 20.73
N GLU A 106 -8.28 -16.27 19.93
CA GLU A 106 -7.52 -17.44 20.37
C GLU A 106 -6.09 -17.05 20.76
N PHE A 107 -5.40 -16.31 19.90
CA PHE A 107 -4.06 -15.77 20.17
C PHE A 107 -4.02 -14.98 21.48
N MET A 108 -5.00 -14.10 21.71
CA MET A 108 -5.11 -13.32 22.93
C MET A 108 -5.21 -14.24 24.15
N LYS A 109 -6.11 -15.24 24.12
CA LYS A 109 -6.32 -16.18 25.25
C LYS A 109 -5.07 -17.01 25.57
N GLU A 110 -4.25 -17.33 24.58
CA GLU A 110 -3.01 -18.10 24.73
C GLU A 110 -1.81 -17.24 25.17
N MET A 111 -1.62 -16.07 24.54
CA MET A 111 -0.39 -15.27 24.65
C MET A 111 -0.49 -14.06 25.59
N VAL A 112 -1.70 -13.63 25.98
CA VAL A 112 -1.93 -12.37 26.75
C VAL A 112 -2.71 -12.66 28.03
N PRO A 113 -2.03 -12.90 29.17
CA PRO A 113 -2.69 -13.27 30.43
C PRO A 113 -3.72 -12.22 30.91
N ASP A 114 -3.39 -10.94 30.81
CA ASP A 114 -4.23 -9.85 31.32
C ASP A 114 -5.54 -9.71 30.53
N ALA A 115 -6.66 -10.01 31.21
CA ALA A 115 -7.99 -9.96 30.63
C ALA A 115 -8.46 -8.54 30.23
N LYS A 116 -7.95 -7.50 30.90
CA LYS A 116 -8.25 -6.11 30.57
C LYS A 116 -7.47 -5.66 29.34
N LEU A 117 -6.20 -6.07 29.21
CA LEU A 117 -5.41 -5.78 28.01
C LEU A 117 -6.04 -6.41 26.77
N ARG A 118 -6.46 -7.68 26.88
CA ARG A 118 -7.21 -8.36 25.82
C ARG A 118 -8.48 -7.61 25.41
N LEU A 119 -9.22 -7.07 26.38
CA LEU A 119 -10.43 -6.28 26.11
C LEU A 119 -10.12 -4.95 25.41
N ILE A 120 -9.05 -4.24 25.79
CA ILE A 120 -8.56 -3.07 25.03
C ILE A 120 -8.22 -3.48 23.59
N MET A 121 -7.40 -4.51 23.38
CA MET A 121 -6.96 -4.89 22.03
C MET A 121 -8.13 -5.34 21.14
N SER A 122 -9.10 -6.07 21.70
CA SER A 122 -10.33 -6.46 20.99
C SER A 122 -11.18 -5.23 20.62
N THR A 123 -11.24 -4.23 21.51
CA THR A 123 -11.92 -2.96 21.26
C THR A 123 -11.25 -2.19 20.11
N MET A 124 -9.92 -2.10 20.08
CA MET A 124 -9.19 -1.43 18.98
C MET A 124 -9.39 -2.17 17.65
N ALA A 125 -9.43 -3.50 17.66
CA ALA A 125 -9.69 -4.32 16.48
C ALA A 125 -11.13 -4.15 15.93
N GLU A 126 -12.13 -4.01 16.80
CA GLU A 126 -13.52 -3.72 16.42
C GLU A 126 -13.70 -2.30 15.88
N SER A 127 -13.07 -1.32 16.55
CA SER A 127 -13.03 0.07 16.08
C SER A 127 -12.37 0.15 14.69
N GLY A 128 -11.25 -0.55 14.48
CA GLY A 128 -10.58 -0.64 13.17
C GLY A 128 -11.46 -1.28 12.09
N ARG A 129 -12.19 -2.35 12.40
CA ARG A 129 -13.17 -2.96 11.48
C ARG A 129 -14.28 -1.99 11.09
N THR A 130 -14.72 -1.16 12.03
CA THR A 130 -15.73 -0.11 11.78
C THR A 130 -15.17 1.04 10.94
N ILE A 131 -13.94 1.49 11.21
CA ILE A 131 -13.24 2.53 10.43
C ILE A 131 -13.02 2.06 8.99
N ASP A 132 -12.55 0.84 8.80
CA ASP A 132 -12.32 0.22 7.49
C ASP A 132 -13.54 0.29 6.56
N HIS A 133 -14.72 -0.13 7.04
CA HIS A 133 -15.99 -0.01 6.30
C HIS A 133 -16.37 1.46 6.01
N LYS A 134 -16.05 2.40 6.91
CA LYS A 134 -16.28 3.84 6.70
C LYS A 134 -15.27 4.48 5.73
N VAL A 135 -14.04 3.99 5.65
CA VAL A 135 -13.06 4.37 4.62
C VAL A 135 -13.49 3.83 3.26
N LYS A 136 -13.87 2.55 3.17
CA LYS A 136 -14.31 1.87 1.94
C LYS A 136 -15.47 2.55 1.23
N THR A 137 -16.44 3.08 1.99
CA THR A 137 -17.64 3.75 1.47
C THR A 137 -17.56 5.29 1.48
N ALA A 138 -16.38 5.88 1.73
CA ALA A 138 -16.23 7.33 1.84
C ALA A 138 -16.39 8.09 0.50
N SER A 139 -17.27 9.10 0.50
CA SER A 139 -17.43 10.07 -0.59
C SER A 139 -16.33 11.13 -0.51
N CYS A 140 -15.39 11.09 -1.45
CA CYS A 140 -14.30 12.07 -1.58
C CYS A 140 -14.62 13.09 -2.69
N GLY A 141 -15.19 14.24 -2.29
CA GLY A 141 -15.54 15.34 -3.19
C GLY A 141 -15.16 16.69 -2.59
N GLY A 142 -14.30 17.44 -3.28
CA GLY A 142 -13.77 18.71 -2.76
C GLY A 142 -12.55 18.50 -1.85
N THR A 143 -12.53 19.17 -0.70
CA THR A 143 -11.33 19.26 0.17
C THR A 143 -11.20 18.16 1.22
N ALA A 144 -12.17 17.25 1.34
CA ALA A 144 -12.17 16.16 2.31
C ALA A 144 -12.90 14.92 1.77
N CYS A 145 -12.57 13.76 2.34
CA CYS A 145 -13.39 12.55 2.25
C CYS A 145 -14.39 12.54 3.41
N THR A 146 -15.63 12.12 3.16
CA THR A 146 -16.71 12.13 4.16
C THR A 146 -17.57 10.87 4.10
N ASN A 147 -18.18 10.51 5.24
CA ASN A 147 -19.16 9.43 5.36
C ASN A 147 -20.20 9.79 6.44
N VAL A 148 -21.26 8.99 6.60
CA VAL A 148 -22.36 9.23 7.54
C VAL A 148 -22.19 8.38 8.81
N PHE A 149 -22.43 8.97 9.98
CA PHE A 149 -22.46 8.30 11.28
C PHE A 149 -23.60 8.86 12.14
N GLY A 150 -24.52 7.99 12.55
CA GLY A 150 -25.84 8.45 13.01
C GLY A 150 -26.52 9.26 11.90
N ASP A 151 -26.97 10.47 12.23
CA ASP A 151 -27.60 11.41 11.29
C ASP A 151 -26.61 12.46 10.73
N GLU A 152 -25.30 12.36 11.06
CA GLU A 152 -24.28 13.37 10.73
C GLU A 152 -23.36 12.91 9.58
N GLN A 153 -23.10 13.79 8.61
CA GLN A 153 -22.03 13.60 7.63
C GLN A 153 -20.74 14.25 8.16
N LEU A 154 -19.70 13.46 8.35
CA LEU A 154 -18.43 13.85 8.96
C LEU A 154 -17.25 13.44 8.07
N ALA A 155 -16.10 14.11 8.27
CA ALA A 155 -14.85 13.72 7.64
C ALA A 155 -14.30 12.41 8.25
N VAL A 156 -13.58 11.60 7.47
CA VAL A 156 -13.26 10.20 7.85
C VAL A 156 -12.29 10.11 9.03
N ASP A 157 -11.44 11.12 9.21
CA ASP A 157 -10.62 11.38 10.39
C ASP A 157 -11.47 11.54 11.67
N MET A 158 -12.38 12.52 11.68
CA MET A 158 -13.32 12.77 12.78
C MET A 158 -14.26 11.59 13.06
N LEU A 159 -14.55 10.77 12.03
CA LEU A 159 -15.29 9.53 12.19
C LEU A 159 -14.49 8.45 12.92
N ALA A 160 -13.21 8.27 12.55
CA ALA A 160 -12.33 7.34 13.21
C ALA A 160 -12.08 7.73 14.67
N ASP A 161 -11.88 9.02 14.94
CA ASP A 161 -11.78 9.59 16.29
C ASP A 161 -12.99 9.22 17.17
N LYS A 162 -14.20 9.50 16.67
CA LYS A 162 -15.47 9.19 17.36
C LYS A 162 -15.64 7.69 17.62
N VAL A 163 -15.35 6.85 16.64
CA VAL A 163 -15.41 5.37 16.76
C VAL A 163 -14.43 4.85 17.83
N LEU A 164 -13.22 5.38 17.89
CA LEU A 164 -12.20 4.97 18.86
C LEU A 164 -12.56 5.43 20.27
N PHE A 165 -13.00 6.67 20.46
CA PHE A 165 -13.48 7.16 21.76
C PHE A 165 -14.74 6.41 22.26
N GLU A 166 -15.72 6.16 21.40
CA GLU A 166 -16.93 5.39 21.79
C GLU A 166 -16.57 3.95 22.16
N GLY A 167 -15.70 3.27 21.41
CA GLY A 167 -15.21 1.94 21.75
C GLY A 167 -14.48 1.91 23.10
N LEU A 168 -13.48 2.78 23.28
CA LEU A 168 -12.68 2.86 24.51
C LEU A 168 -13.52 3.23 25.75
N LYS A 169 -14.58 4.03 25.59
CA LYS A 169 -15.53 4.33 26.64
C LYS A 169 -16.39 3.10 27.01
N HIS A 170 -16.89 2.37 26.03
CA HIS A 170 -17.75 1.20 26.28
C HIS A 170 -16.99 -0.04 26.80
N CYS A 171 -15.67 -0.14 26.59
CA CYS A 171 -14.89 -1.28 27.07
C CYS A 171 -14.74 -1.36 28.61
N GLY A 172 -14.97 -0.28 29.36
CA GLY A 172 -14.93 -0.26 30.83
C GLY A 172 -13.54 -0.48 31.46
N VAL A 173 -12.48 -0.64 30.67
CA VAL A 173 -11.09 -0.85 31.14
C VAL A 173 -10.12 0.27 30.75
N CYS A 174 -10.57 1.24 29.93
CA CYS A 174 -9.83 2.46 29.65
C CYS A 174 -10.08 3.51 30.74
N GLU A 175 -9.01 4.07 31.33
CA GLU A 175 -9.06 5.19 32.28
C GLU A 175 -9.02 6.52 31.53
N ILE A 176 -8.06 6.67 30.61
CA ILE A 176 -7.85 7.90 29.82
C ILE A 176 -7.68 7.53 28.34
N ALA A 177 -8.41 8.20 27.46
CA ALA A 177 -8.15 8.19 26.03
C ALA A 177 -7.69 9.57 25.55
N CYS A 178 -6.82 9.63 24.55
CA CYS A 178 -6.34 10.88 23.96
C CYS A 178 -6.02 10.69 22.47
N SER A 179 -6.39 11.66 21.65
CA SER A 179 -6.28 11.61 20.19
C SER A 179 -5.28 12.63 19.65
N GLU A 180 -4.71 12.38 18.47
CA GLU A 180 -3.90 13.35 17.73
C GLU A 180 -4.73 14.59 17.32
N GLU A 181 -5.98 14.38 16.89
CA GLU A 181 -6.88 15.41 16.37
C GLU A 181 -7.32 16.38 17.48
N ASN A 182 -7.51 15.86 18.69
CA ASN A 182 -7.78 16.63 19.89
C ASN A 182 -6.87 16.15 21.04
N PRO A 183 -5.66 16.74 21.19
CA PRO A 183 -4.64 16.30 22.13
C PRO A 183 -4.91 16.76 23.58
N VAL A 184 -6.14 16.53 24.04
CA VAL A 184 -6.61 16.72 25.41
C VAL A 184 -6.95 15.33 25.98
N PRO A 185 -6.27 14.87 27.04
CA PRO A 185 -6.62 13.61 27.69
C PRO A 185 -8.03 13.64 28.28
N LEU A 186 -8.86 12.66 27.92
CA LEU A 186 -10.26 12.53 28.35
C LEU A 186 -10.46 11.30 29.23
N GLU A 187 -11.15 11.45 30.36
CA GLU A 187 -11.52 10.32 31.22
C GLU A 187 -12.61 9.45 30.56
N MET A 188 -12.32 8.16 30.39
CA MET A 188 -13.25 7.19 29.77
C MET A 188 -14.14 6.47 30.80
N GLY A 189 -13.82 6.58 32.10
CA GLY A 189 -14.62 6.04 33.20
C GLY A 189 -14.42 4.55 33.52
N GLY A 190 -13.50 3.86 32.83
CA GLY A 190 -13.08 2.50 33.15
C GLY A 190 -11.92 2.44 34.15
N LYS A 191 -11.32 1.24 34.32
CA LYS A 191 -10.10 1.06 35.11
C LYS A 191 -9.15 -0.01 34.57
N GLY A 192 -7.93 0.35 34.18
CA GLY A 192 -6.89 -0.56 33.67
C GLY A 192 -5.79 0.14 32.88
N TYR A 193 -6.14 0.90 31.84
CA TYR A 193 -5.18 1.41 30.85
C TYR A 193 -5.50 2.81 30.33
N SER A 194 -4.47 3.56 29.96
CA SER A 194 -4.56 4.77 29.13
C SER A 194 -4.22 4.46 27.68
N VAL A 195 -4.92 5.07 26.72
CA VAL A 195 -4.67 4.86 25.28
C VAL A 195 -4.44 6.20 24.59
N CYS A 196 -3.32 6.31 23.88
CA CYS A 196 -3.09 7.36 22.88
C CYS A 196 -3.26 6.76 21.49
N PHE A 197 -3.94 7.48 20.59
CA PHE A 197 -4.08 7.07 19.20
C PHE A 197 -3.96 8.23 18.20
N ASP A 198 -3.46 7.92 17.01
CA ASP A 198 -3.74 8.67 15.79
C ASP A 198 -4.92 7.95 15.11
N PRO A 199 -6.08 8.60 14.93
CA PRO A 199 -7.27 7.94 14.40
C PRO A 199 -7.11 7.55 12.92
N LEU A 200 -6.42 8.36 12.11
CA LEU A 200 -6.31 8.18 10.65
C LEU A 200 -5.06 8.87 10.06
N ASP A 201 -3.87 8.34 10.37
CA ASP A 201 -2.64 8.67 9.66
C ASP A 201 -2.85 8.52 8.15
N GLY A 202 -2.40 9.53 7.41
CA GLY A 202 -2.62 9.63 5.98
C GLY A 202 -4.01 10.14 5.58
N SER A 203 -4.81 10.74 6.49
CA SER A 203 -6.07 11.45 6.17
C SER A 203 -5.99 12.29 4.88
N SER A 204 -4.90 13.05 4.71
CA SER A 204 -4.60 13.88 3.52
C SER A 204 -4.34 13.14 2.19
N ILE A 205 -4.26 11.80 2.19
CA ILE A 205 -4.07 10.91 1.02
C ILE A 205 -5.17 9.83 0.89
N VAL A 206 -6.22 9.86 1.70
CA VAL A 206 -7.41 8.98 1.55
C VAL A 206 -8.05 9.17 0.16
N ASP A 207 -8.06 10.40 -0.35
CA ASP A 207 -8.58 10.76 -1.67
C ASP A 207 -7.75 10.17 -2.82
N THR A 208 -6.41 10.14 -2.70
CA THR A 208 -5.51 9.45 -3.66
C THR A 208 -5.65 7.93 -3.63
N ASN A 209 -6.53 7.41 -2.77
CA ASN A 209 -6.76 5.98 -2.60
C ASN A 209 -5.45 5.22 -2.30
N PHE A 210 -4.49 5.89 -1.66
CA PHE A 210 -3.31 5.27 -1.07
C PHE A 210 -3.72 4.65 0.26
N SER A 211 -2.96 3.64 0.70
CA SER A 211 -3.16 3.06 2.02
C SER A 211 -2.95 4.10 3.13
N VAL A 212 -3.74 3.97 4.20
CA VAL A 212 -3.80 4.87 5.37
C VAL A 212 -3.93 4.00 6.63
N GLY A 213 -3.97 4.58 7.84
CA GLY A 213 -4.11 3.74 9.03
C GLY A 213 -4.39 4.41 10.35
N THR A 214 -4.78 3.62 11.34
CA THR A 214 -4.88 4.04 12.75
C THR A 214 -3.61 3.61 13.47
N ILE A 215 -3.02 4.46 14.33
CA ILE A 215 -1.90 4.11 15.22
C ILE A 215 -2.40 4.14 16.67
N PHE A 216 -2.00 3.20 17.52
CA PHE A 216 -2.34 3.26 18.94
C PHE A 216 -1.28 2.67 19.88
N GLY A 217 -1.15 3.28 21.06
CA GLY A 217 -0.33 2.79 22.17
C GLY A 217 -1.15 2.70 23.47
N VAL A 218 -0.94 1.62 24.23
CA VAL A 218 -1.68 1.28 25.45
C VAL A 218 -0.72 1.30 26.64
N TRP A 219 -0.88 2.24 27.57
CA TRP A 219 -0.10 2.38 28.81
C TRP A 219 -0.90 1.90 30.03
N PRO A 220 -0.30 1.27 31.04
CA PRO A 220 -1.02 0.86 32.26
C PRO A 220 -1.43 2.05 33.14
N GLY A 221 -2.61 1.97 33.75
CA GLY A 221 -3.16 2.99 34.66
C GLY A 221 -3.61 4.27 33.94
N ASN A 222 -3.58 5.40 34.66
CA ASN A 222 -4.11 6.70 34.24
C ASN A 222 -3.03 7.76 33.91
N LYS A 223 -1.85 7.34 33.41
CA LYS A 223 -0.71 8.25 33.19
C LYS A 223 0.02 7.98 31.89
N ILE A 224 0.11 9.01 31.05
CA ILE A 224 0.89 9.02 29.81
C ILE A 224 2.06 10.00 29.94
N VAL A 225 1.79 11.27 30.29
CA VAL A 225 2.83 12.28 30.53
C VAL A 225 3.70 11.89 31.74
N GLY A 226 5.01 11.92 31.56
CA GLY A 226 6.02 11.46 32.51
C GLY A 226 6.44 9.99 32.36
N THR A 227 5.76 9.22 31.49
CA THR A 227 6.16 7.85 31.11
C THR A 227 7.05 7.87 29.85
N THR A 228 7.48 6.69 29.42
CA THR A 228 8.27 6.44 28.20
C THR A 228 7.54 5.48 27.26
N GLY A 229 8.05 5.25 26.06
CA GLY A 229 7.57 4.16 25.20
C GLY A 229 7.87 2.76 25.77
N ARG A 230 8.91 2.60 26.60
CA ARG A 230 9.16 1.34 27.34
C ARG A 230 8.04 1.01 28.34
N ASP A 231 7.16 1.95 28.67
CA ASP A 231 6.06 1.74 29.62
C ASP A 231 4.76 1.23 28.96
N LEU A 232 4.68 1.24 27.62
CA LEU A 232 3.61 0.59 26.87
C LEU A 232 3.41 -0.86 27.31
N ALA A 233 2.16 -1.29 27.51
CA ALA A 233 1.78 -2.69 27.66
C ALA A 233 1.62 -3.37 26.29
N ALA A 234 1.05 -2.64 25.32
CA ALA A 234 0.92 -3.05 23.93
C ALA A 234 0.87 -1.83 23.00
N SER A 235 1.12 -2.04 21.71
CA SER A 235 0.83 -1.08 20.64
C SER A 235 0.34 -1.78 19.39
N GLY A 236 -0.21 -1.01 18.45
CA GLY A 236 -0.55 -1.51 17.14
C GLY A 236 -0.71 -0.43 16.08
N ILE A 237 -0.75 -0.88 14.83
CA ILE A 237 -1.21 -0.12 13.68
C ILE A 237 -2.29 -0.93 12.95
N ILE A 238 -3.29 -0.23 12.41
CA ILE A 238 -4.33 -0.82 11.56
C ILE A 238 -4.15 -0.22 10.18
N VAL A 239 -3.73 -1.05 9.21
CA VAL A 239 -3.46 -0.65 7.83
C VAL A 239 -4.72 -0.84 7.01
N TYR A 240 -5.35 0.26 6.61
CA TYR A 240 -6.41 0.30 5.62
C TYR A 240 -5.77 0.43 4.24
N GLY A 241 -5.74 -0.66 3.48
CA GLY A 241 -5.25 -0.72 2.10
C GLY A 241 -6.22 -1.54 1.25
N PRO A 242 -5.76 -2.18 0.15
CA PRO A 242 -6.60 -3.17 -0.53
C PRO A 242 -6.98 -4.35 0.37
N ARG A 243 -6.21 -4.60 1.44
CA ARG A 243 -6.52 -5.52 2.55
C ARG A 243 -6.58 -4.73 3.86
N THR A 244 -7.21 -5.30 4.88
CA THR A 244 -7.30 -4.68 6.22
C THR A 244 -6.46 -5.49 7.19
N VAL A 245 -5.40 -4.90 7.76
CA VAL A 245 -4.43 -5.63 8.62
C VAL A 245 -4.16 -4.90 9.93
N LEU A 246 -4.35 -5.59 11.05
CA LEU A 246 -4.00 -5.18 12.40
C LEU A 246 -2.64 -5.77 12.76
N CYS A 247 -1.59 -4.95 12.81
CA CYS A 247 -0.25 -5.35 13.25
C CYS A 247 -0.03 -4.91 14.70
N ILE A 248 0.32 -5.83 15.60
CA ILE A 248 0.41 -5.58 17.05
C ILE A 248 1.70 -6.10 17.70
N ALA A 249 2.12 -5.44 18.78
CA ALA A 249 3.20 -5.86 19.67
C ALA A 249 2.79 -5.77 21.14
N PHE A 250 3.40 -6.62 21.98
CA PHE A 250 3.19 -6.65 23.42
C PHE A 250 4.51 -6.54 24.17
N LYS A 251 4.54 -5.81 25.29
CA LYS A 251 5.72 -5.70 26.14
C LYS A 251 6.02 -7.06 26.79
N GLY A 252 7.22 -7.58 26.52
CA GLY A 252 7.68 -8.88 27.01
C GLY A 252 7.41 -10.06 26.07
N LEU A 253 6.68 -9.85 24.95
CA LEU A 253 6.56 -10.82 23.88
C LEU A 253 7.49 -10.42 22.71
N SER A 254 8.17 -11.40 22.12
CA SER A 254 9.04 -11.17 20.96
C SER A 254 8.23 -11.13 19.67
N GLY A 255 8.59 -10.25 18.75
CA GLY A 255 7.97 -10.12 17.43
C GLY A 255 6.76 -9.19 17.35
N THR A 256 6.32 -8.95 16.12
CA THR A 256 5.00 -8.36 15.81
C THR A 256 4.11 -9.39 15.14
N PHE A 257 2.80 -9.22 15.30
CA PHE A 257 1.79 -10.18 14.87
C PHE A 257 0.79 -9.47 13.96
N ASP A 258 0.70 -9.91 12.70
CA ASP A 258 -0.16 -9.33 11.68
C ASP A 258 -1.45 -10.16 11.58
N PHE A 259 -2.58 -9.57 11.93
CA PHE A 259 -3.90 -10.17 11.79
C PHE A 259 -4.62 -9.54 10.61
N MET A 260 -5.02 -10.34 9.62
CA MET A 260 -5.80 -9.88 8.49
C MET A 260 -7.29 -10.10 8.74
N LEU A 261 -8.12 -9.10 8.43
CA LEU A 261 -9.57 -9.22 8.46
C LEU A 261 -10.03 -10.13 7.31
N GLN A 262 -10.94 -11.05 7.61
CA GLN A 262 -11.54 -11.99 6.66
C GLN A 262 -13.05 -11.72 6.46
N ASP A 263 -13.63 -12.28 5.41
CA ASP A 263 -15.06 -12.10 5.06
C ASP A 263 -16.03 -12.65 6.14
N ASP A 264 -15.56 -13.54 7.02
CA ASP A 264 -16.32 -14.01 8.18
C ASP A 264 -16.37 -12.97 9.34
N GLY A 265 -15.77 -11.80 9.12
CA GLY A 265 -15.68 -10.68 10.05
C GLY A 265 -14.58 -10.83 11.11
N LYS A 266 -13.77 -11.89 11.09
CA LYS A 266 -12.72 -12.14 12.10
C LYS A 266 -11.34 -11.70 11.63
N TRP A 267 -10.50 -11.43 12.63
CA TRP A 267 -9.09 -11.12 12.49
C TRP A 267 -8.26 -12.41 12.62
N HIS A 268 -7.62 -12.87 11.54
CA HIS A 268 -6.82 -14.10 11.50
C HIS A 268 -5.32 -13.81 11.38
N LEU A 269 -4.50 -14.44 12.20
CA LEU A 269 -3.03 -14.29 12.21
C LEU A 269 -2.44 -14.76 10.87
N SER A 270 -1.93 -13.85 10.06
CA SER A 270 -1.35 -14.12 8.74
C SER A 270 0.18 -14.09 8.73
N LYS A 271 0.82 -13.32 9.63
CA LYS A 271 2.29 -13.27 9.78
C LYS A 271 2.74 -13.04 11.22
N GLU A 272 3.87 -13.63 11.59
CA GLU A 272 4.71 -13.22 12.73
C GLU A 272 6.02 -12.64 12.17
N THR A 273 6.47 -11.47 12.62
CA THR A 273 7.74 -10.85 12.21
C THR A 273 8.66 -10.68 13.41
N THR A 274 9.81 -11.36 13.41
CA THR A 274 10.81 -11.34 14.51
C THR A 274 12.17 -10.76 14.12
N LYS A 275 12.33 -10.30 12.87
CA LYS A 275 13.58 -9.72 12.35
C LYS A 275 13.33 -8.63 11.31
N ILE A 276 14.05 -7.52 11.42
CA ILE A 276 14.25 -6.55 10.32
C ILE A 276 15.74 -6.54 9.96
N GLY A 277 16.09 -7.20 8.86
CA GLY A 277 17.44 -7.29 8.31
C GLY A 277 17.82 -6.11 7.40
N GLU A 278 19.08 -6.06 6.99
CA GLU A 278 19.55 -5.06 6.02
C GLU A 278 18.83 -5.20 4.67
N GLY A 279 18.53 -4.09 4.00
CA GLY A 279 18.03 -4.15 2.62
C GLY A 279 17.87 -2.80 1.94
N LYS A 280 17.94 -2.83 0.61
CA LYS A 280 17.92 -1.66 -0.28
C LYS A 280 16.50 -1.12 -0.52
N LEU A 281 15.86 -0.63 0.53
CA LEU A 281 14.54 0.03 0.56
C LEU A 281 14.61 1.27 1.48
N PHE A 282 14.13 2.44 1.02
CA PHE A 282 14.08 3.66 1.83
C PHE A 282 12.80 4.49 1.62
N ALA A 283 12.33 5.10 2.72
CA ALA A 283 11.15 5.97 2.77
C ALA A 283 11.53 7.35 3.38
N PRO A 284 11.88 8.35 2.53
CA PRO A 284 12.41 9.64 2.97
C PRO A 284 11.29 10.67 3.27
N GLY A 285 10.76 10.60 4.48
CA GLY A 285 9.93 11.65 5.07
C GLY A 285 10.61 13.02 5.07
N ASN A 286 9.81 14.08 4.91
CA ASN A 286 10.28 15.47 4.90
C ASN A 286 11.45 15.74 3.90
N LEU A 287 11.52 15.07 2.74
CA LEU A 287 12.62 15.21 1.76
C LEU A 287 13.11 16.66 1.48
N ARG A 288 12.21 17.66 1.51
CA ARG A 288 12.56 19.10 1.41
C ARG A 288 13.66 19.57 2.38
N CYS A 289 13.87 18.89 3.51
CA CYS A 289 14.93 19.17 4.47
C CYS A 289 16.34 19.02 3.87
N THR A 290 16.54 18.31 2.76
CA THR A 290 17.87 18.20 2.13
C THR A 290 18.38 19.54 1.55
N LEU A 291 17.57 20.60 1.52
CA LEU A 291 17.99 21.93 1.06
C LEU A 291 18.76 22.72 2.12
N ASP A 292 18.46 22.51 3.41
CA ASP A 292 19.03 23.24 4.55
C ASP A 292 19.51 22.31 5.69
N ASN A 293 19.44 20.99 5.51
CA ASN A 293 20.12 19.98 6.31
C ASN A 293 21.11 19.19 5.41
N PRO A 294 22.41 19.56 5.40
CA PRO A 294 23.40 18.95 4.50
C PRO A 294 23.71 17.49 4.86
N GLU A 295 23.50 17.08 6.11
CA GLU A 295 23.74 15.71 6.55
C GLU A 295 22.64 14.77 6.06
N TYR A 296 21.38 15.25 6.06
CA TYR A 296 20.29 14.52 5.42
C TYR A 296 20.47 14.44 3.90
N LEU A 297 20.96 15.50 3.24
CA LEU A 297 21.29 15.47 1.81
C LEU A 297 22.32 14.37 1.49
N LYS A 298 23.38 14.24 2.30
CA LYS A 298 24.38 13.18 2.16
C LYS A 298 23.77 11.78 2.33
N LEU A 299 22.87 11.61 3.31
CA LEU A 299 22.20 10.32 3.57
C LEU A 299 21.25 9.92 2.43
N ILE A 300 20.39 10.82 1.96
CA ILE A 300 19.52 10.57 0.80
C ILE A 300 20.35 10.29 -0.46
N SER A 301 21.46 10.99 -0.64
CA SER A 301 22.38 10.75 -1.77
C SER A 301 23.09 9.40 -1.65
N TYR A 302 23.46 8.94 -0.44
CA TYR A 302 23.93 7.57 -0.22
C TYR A 302 22.89 6.54 -0.69
N TYR A 303 21.63 6.69 -0.29
CA TYR A 303 20.57 5.76 -0.69
C TYR A 303 20.37 5.73 -2.21
N ASN A 304 20.42 6.88 -2.89
CA ASN A 304 20.34 6.93 -4.35
C ASN A 304 21.55 6.27 -5.04
N ASN A 305 22.77 6.58 -4.57
CA ASN A 305 24.02 6.10 -5.15
C ASN A 305 24.23 4.59 -4.96
N GLU A 306 23.82 4.04 -3.82
CA GLU A 306 23.75 2.60 -3.60
C GLU A 306 22.45 1.98 -4.14
N GLN A 307 21.68 2.69 -4.98
CA GLN A 307 20.52 2.19 -5.72
C GLN A 307 19.41 1.58 -4.84
N TYR A 308 19.13 2.19 -3.69
CA TYR A 308 18.00 1.80 -2.85
C TYR A 308 16.67 1.99 -3.60
N THR A 309 15.71 1.11 -3.32
CA THR A 309 14.36 1.23 -3.85
C THR A 309 13.64 2.30 -3.05
N LEU A 310 13.28 3.40 -3.69
CA LEU A 310 12.42 4.41 -3.09
C LEU A 310 10.98 3.88 -3.00
N ARG A 311 10.35 4.00 -1.83
CA ARG A 311 8.89 3.92 -1.65
C ARG A 311 8.45 4.86 -0.53
N TYR A 312 7.59 5.82 -0.85
CA TYR A 312 7.11 6.86 0.07
C TYR A 312 5.72 7.38 -0.35
N THR A 313 4.70 6.99 0.41
CA THR A 313 3.32 7.46 0.30
C THR A 313 3.11 8.76 1.06
N GLY A 314 3.88 8.99 2.13
CA GLY A 314 3.72 10.10 3.06
C GLY A 314 2.57 9.94 4.07
N GLY A 315 2.04 8.72 4.24
CA GLY A 315 1.42 8.26 5.49
C GLY A 315 2.45 7.43 6.28
N MET A 316 2.52 7.58 7.58
CA MET A 316 3.51 6.92 8.44
C MET A 316 3.24 5.42 8.60
N VAL A 317 1.98 5.00 8.73
CA VAL A 317 1.54 3.60 8.83
C VAL A 317 2.00 2.79 7.62
N PRO A 318 1.61 3.10 6.36
CA PRO A 318 2.09 2.35 5.20
C PRO A 318 3.62 2.43 5.03
N ASP A 319 4.22 3.62 5.18
CA ASP A 319 5.65 3.80 4.90
C ASP A 319 6.57 3.11 5.90
N VAL A 320 6.08 2.77 7.10
CA VAL A 320 6.78 1.94 8.10
C VAL A 320 6.34 0.47 8.05
N TYR A 321 5.07 0.15 7.80
CA TYR A 321 4.57 -1.23 7.71
C TYR A 321 5.25 -2.04 6.58
N GLN A 322 5.60 -1.40 5.46
CA GLN A 322 6.42 -2.04 4.43
C GLN A 322 7.76 -2.59 4.95
N LEU A 323 8.35 -2.01 6.01
CA LEU A 323 9.60 -2.47 6.61
C LEU A 323 9.42 -3.77 7.41
N LEU A 324 8.26 -3.92 8.07
CA LEU A 324 7.86 -5.14 8.78
C LEU A 324 7.55 -6.26 7.78
N ILE A 325 6.77 -5.98 6.75
CA ILE A 325 6.42 -6.98 5.73
C ILE A 325 7.64 -7.44 4.91
N LYS A 326 8.45 -6.51 4.39
CA LYS A 326 9.65 -6.84 3.60
C LYS A 326 10.84 -7.27 4.47
N GLU A 327 10.70 -7.21 5.80
CA GLU A 327 11.73 -7.52 6.81
C GLU A 327 13.03 -6.73 6.62
N ARG A 328 12.95 -5.52 6.04
CA ARG A 328 14.14 -4.72 5.68
C ARG A 328 13.83 -3.27 5.34
N GLY A 329 14.90 -2.47 5.31
CA GLY A 329 14.90 -1.08 4.85
C GLY A 329 14.90 -0.07 5.99
N VAL A 330 14.54 1.17 5.65
CA VAL A 330 14.59 2.32 6.56
C VAL A 330 13.53 3.38 6.24
N PHE A 331 12.92 3.95 7.27
CA PHE A 331 12.09 5.15 7.22
C PHE A 331 12.78 6.27 7.99
N THR A 332 12.80 7.47 7.44
CA THR A 332 13.40 8.65 8.08
C THR A 332 12.45 9.84 7.98
N ASN A 333 12.21 10.55 9.08
CA ASN A 333 11.51 11.83 9.06
C ASN A 333 12.26 12.83 9.95
N VAL A 334 12.99 13.75 9.30
CA VAL A 334 13.93 14.68 9.95
C VAL A 334 13.40 16.11 10.01
N ILE A 335 14.12 16.94 10.77
CA ILE A 335 13.96 18.40 10.76
C ILE A 335 15.11 19.11 10.03
N SER A 336 14.88 20.39 9.74
CA SER A 336 15.90 21.33 9.25
C SER A 336 15.60 22.74 9.79
N PRO A 337 16.49 23.74 9.63
CA PRO A 337 16.24 25.11 10.09
C PRO A 337 14.91 25.71 9.63
N SER A 338 14.43 25.36 8.44
CA SER A 338 13.13 25.78 7.89
C SER A 338 11.96 24.85 8.23
N THR A 339 12.21 23.57 8.53
CA THR A 339 11.16 22.53 8.66
C THR A 339 11.16 21.91 10.05
N LYS A 340 10.11 22.21 10.83
CA LYS A 340 9.88 21.68 12.19
C LYS A 340 9.41 20.22 12.20
N ALA A 341 9.55 19.58 13.36
CA ALA A 341 9.03 18.25 13.63
C ALA A 341 7.51 18.20 13.50
N LYS A 342 7.00 17.09 12.98
CA LYS A 342 5.56 16.85 12.75
C LYS A 342 5.01 15.75 13.64
N LEU A 343 5.72 14.62 13.68
CA LEU A 343 5.26 13.39 14.32
C LEU A 343 5.29 13.50 15.85
N ARG A 344 4.24 13.07 16.54
CA ARG A 344 4.12 13.10 18.01
C ARG A 344 4.65 11.83 18.66
N LEU A 345 5.27 11.99 19.82
CA LEU A 345 5.86 10.91 20.59
C LEU A 345 4.81 9.91 21.13
N SER A 346 3.69 10.43 21.60
CA SER A 346 2.59 9.71 22.26
C SER A 346 1.70 8.93 21.27
N PHE A 347 1.23 9.59 20.21
CA PHE A 347 0.25 9.04 19.28
C PHE A 347 0.89 8.18 18.17
N GLU A 348 2.04 8.62 17.65
CA GLU A 348 2.64 8.05 16.43
C GLU A 348 3.95 7.30 16.73
N VAL A 349 4.91 7.96 17.39
CA VAL A 349 6.32 7.55 17.38
C VAL A 349 6.65 6.44 18.38
N ALA A 350 6.27 6.56 19.66
CA ALA A 350 6.50 5.47 20.62
C ALA A 350 5.70 4.19 20.28
N PRO A 351 4.42 4.25 19.85
CA PRO A 351 3.69 3.06 19.42
C PRO A 351 4.35 2.29 18.26
N ILE A 352 4.80 3.00 17.22
CA ILE A 352 5.49 2.40 16.07
C ILE A 352 6.90 1.92 16.44
N ALA A 353 7.59 2.61 17.34
CA ALA A 353 8.89 2.14 17.84
C ALA A 353 8.79 0.80 18.59
N LEU A 354 7.68 0.52 19.29
CA LEU A 354 7.45 -0.77 19.94
C LEU A 354 7.28 -1.89 18.92
N LEU A 355 6.51 -1.65 17.84
CA LEU A 355 6.42 -2.59 16.72
C LEU A 355 7.81 -2.89 16.12
N ILE A 356 8.56 -1.84 15.76
CA ILE A 356 9.86 -1.97 15.08
C ILE A 356 10.94 -2.62 15.95
N GLU A 357 11.02 -2.30 17.25
CA GLU A 357 12.00 -2.92 18.16
C GLU A 357 11.58 -4.34 18.59
N SER A 358 10.29 -4.65 18.74
CA SER A 358 9.82 -6.04 18.96
C SER A 358 10.03 -6.93 17.74
N ALA A 359 9.93 -6.39 16.52
CA ALA A 359 10.35 -7.04 15.27
C ALA A 359 11.89 -7.13 15.11
N GLY A 360 12.68 -6.83 16.15
CA GLY A 360 14.14 -6.98 16.15
C GLY A 360 14.93 -5.88 15.40
N GLY A 361 14.23 -4.88 14.84
CA GLY A 361 14.82 -3.69 14.24
C GLY A 361 15.38 -2.71 15.29
N ALA A 362 15.38 -1.43 14.94
CA ALA A 362 15.78 -0.34 15.83
C ALA A 362 14.99 0.95 15.52
N SER A 363 14.93 1.84 16.51
CA SER A 363 14.59 3.25 16.33
C SER A 363 15.74 4.17 16.75
N SER A 364 15.80 5.37 16.18
CA SER A 364 16.63 6.48 16.64
C SER A 364 15.85 7.80 16.57
N CYS A 365 15.91 8.61 17.63
CA CYS A 365 14.94 9.66 17.90
C CYS A 365 15.58 10.95 18.45
N ASP A 366 14.82 12.04 18.38
CA ASP A 366 15.04 13.29 19.12
C ASP A 366 16.38 14.02 18.88
N GLY A 367 17.11 13.62 17.84
CA GLY A 367 18.44 14.17 17.51
C GLY A 367 19.55 13.76 18.49
N LYS A 368 19.35 12.70 19.28
CA LYS A 368 20.23 12.33 20.41
C LYS A 368 20.75 10.88 20.36
N CYS A 369 20.53 10.17 19.26
CA CYS A 369 20.88 8.74 19.09
C CYS A 369 20.25 7.81 20.15
N VAL A 370 19.07 8.17 20.65
CA VAL A 370 18.28 7.37 21.62
C VAL A 370 17.15 6.62 20.92
N SER A 371 16.71 5.48 21.48
CA SER A 371 15.45 4.85 21.01
C SER A 371 14.29 5.82 21.21
N ALA A 372 13.33 5.82 20.30
CA ALA A 372 12.04 6.48 20.49
C ALA A 372 11.28 5.95 21.71
N LEU A 373 11.53 4.69 22.13
CA LEU A 373 10.94 4.12 23.33
C LEU A 373 11.56 4.64 24.62
N ASP A 374 12.82 5.09 24.58
CA ASP A 374 13.56 5.60 25.74
C ASP A 374 13.39 7.12 25.95
N VAL A 375 12.65 7.80 25.06
CA VAL A 375 12.30 9.23 25.24
C VAL A 375 11.13 9.36 26.21
N GLN A 376 11.27 10.24 27.21
CA GLN A 376 10.18 10.58 28.13
C GLN A 376 9.16 11.51 27.45
N ILE A 377 7.87 11.19 27.64
CA ILE A 377 6.73 12.00 27.20
C ILE A 377 6.57 13.17 28.20
N THR A 378 7.17 14.31 27.89
CA THR A 378 7.11 15.54 28.70
C THR A 378 5.83 16.36 28.46
N GLY A 379 5.17 16.15 27.32
CA GLY A 379 3.89 16.77 26.96
C GLY A 379 3.16 15.93 25.92
N ILE A 380 1.84 16.06 25.86
CA ILE A 380 1.01 15.13 25.07
C ILE A 380 1.10 15.36 23.55
N ASP A 381 1.36 16.60 23.10
CA ASP A 381 1.72 16.95 21.71
C ASP A 381 3.25 17.18 21.56
N GLN A 382 4.07 16.40 22.28
CA GLN A 382 5.53 16.43 22.09
C GLN A 382 5.90 15.87 20.73
N ARG A 383 6.36 16.73 19.81
CA ARG A 383 6.78 16.35 18.45
C ARG A 383 8.28 16.12 18.36
N THR A 384 8.70 15.18 17.54
CA THR A 384 10.11 14.79 17.39
C THR A 384 10.47 14.38 15.96
N GLN A 385 11.77 14.15 15.70
CA GLN A 385 12.26 13.51 14.48
C GLN A 385 12.63 12.05 14.76
N VAL A 386 12.49 11.18 13.77
CA VAL A 386 12.69 9.74 13.96
C VAL A 386 13.26 9.02 12.73
N CYS A 387 13.99 7.95 13.00
CA CYS A 387 14.39 6.92 12.06
C CYS A 387 13.95 5.54 12.58
N TYR A 388 13.45 4.69 11.68
CA TYR A 388 13.12 3.28 11.94
C TYR A 388 13.74 2.37 10.89
N GLY A 389 14.06 1.14 11.27
CA GLY A 389 14.35 0.09 10.29
C GLY A 389 15.27 -0.98 10.85
N SER A 390 16.10 -1.54 9.97
CA SER A 390 17.17 -2.46 10.38
C SER A 390 18.23 -1.75 11.23
N ARG A 391 18.87 -2.48 12.15
CA ARG A 391 19.92 -1.94 13.03
C ARG A 391 21.04 -1.24 12.27
N SER A 392 21.48 -1.84 11.15
CA SER A 392 22.52 -1.28 10.28
C SER A 392 22.14 0.03 9.62
N GLU A 393 20.87 0.21 9.22
CA GLU A 393 20.42 1.45 8.58
C GLU A 393 20.06 2.54 9.58
N VAL A 394 19.62 2.18 10.80
CA VAL A 394 19.50 3.15 11.90
C VAL A 394 20.88 3.59 12.39
N ALA A 395 21.86 2.69 12.44
CA ALA A 395 23.26 3.05 12.69
C ALA A 395 23.84 3.93 11.58
N ARG A 396 23.53 3.68 10.31
CA ARG A 396 23.89 4.56 9.18
C ARG A 396 23.26 5.95 9.33
N PHE A 397 21.99 6.02 9.69
CA PHE A 397 21.31 7.28 9.99
C PHE A 397 22.01 8.04 11.12
N GLU A 398 22.34 7.39 12.24
CA GLU A 398 23.06 8.04 13.34
C GLU A 398 24.45 8.53 12.90
N HIS A 399 25.19 7.71 12.14
CA HIS A 399 26.50 8.08 11.62
C HIS A 399 26.47 9.29 10.69
N TYR A 400 25.55 9.31 9.72
CA TYR A 400 25.43 10.44 8.79
C TYR A 400 24.89 11.71 9.47
N MET A 401 23.85 11.60 10.30
CA MET A 401 23.18 12.77 10.87
C MET A 401 23.92 13.39 12.06
N TYR A 402 24.67 12.60 12.83
CA TYR A 402 25.29 13.03 14.09
C TYR A 402 26.78 12.64 14.23
N GLY A 403 27.39 12.11 13.17
CA GLY A 403 28.84 11.83 13.09
C GLY A 403 29.30 10.51 13.73
N GLY A 404 28.41 9.73 14.34
CA GLY A 404 28.76 8.48 15.03
C GLY A 404 27.55 7.60 15.35
N VAL A 405 27.81 6.35 15.74
CA VAL A 405 26.78 5.36 16.11
C VAL A 405 26.69 5.29 17.63
N SER A 406 25.48 5.23 18.18
CA SER A 406 25.28 5.06 19.63
C SER A 406 25.89 3.77 20.17
N SER A 407 26.43 3.82 21.39
CA SER A 407 26.96 2.64 22.09
C SER A 407 25.94 1.50 22.22
N ARG A 408 24.65 1.85 22.34
CA ARG A 408 23.50 0.92 22.26
C ARG A 408 23.54 0.10 20.97
N LEU A 409 23.46 0.75 19.80
CA LEU A 409 23.45 0.04 18.51
C LEU A 409 24.77 -0.67 18.23
N ALA A 410 25.90 -0.04 18.56
CA ALA A 410 27.22 -0.66 18.41
C ALA A 410 27.39 -1.93 19.26
N SER A 411 26.74 -2.03 20.43
CA SER A 411 26.74 -3.25 21.26
C SER A 411 25.89 -4.40 20.68
N TRP A 412 25.05 -4.12 19.67
CA TRP A 412 24.12 -5.07 19.06
C TRP A 412 24.57 -5.55 17.66
N MET A 413 25.78 -5.14 17.22
CA MET A 413 26.29 -5.32 15.87
C MET A 413 27.72 -5.88 15.91
N SER A 414 28.07 -6.72 14.94
CA SER A 414 29.46 -7.13 14.73
C SER A 414 30.32 -5.96 14.20
N PRO A 415 31.66 -6.03 14.32
CA PRO A 415 32.55 -5.03 13.73
C PRO A 415 32.37 -4.88 12.21
N GLU A 416 32.01 -5.96 11.51
CA GLU A 416 31.75 -5.96 10.07
C GLU A 416 30.45 -5.23 9.71
N GLU A 417 29.36 -5.49 10.43
CA GLU A 417 28.09 -4.77 10.27
C GLU A 417 28.24 -3.28 10.60
N LEU A 418 29.00 -2.95 11.65
CA LEU A 418 29.26 -1.56 12.03
C LEU A 418 30.10 -0.84 10.97
N ALA A 419 31.17 -1.46 10.47
CA ALA A 419 31.97 -0.92 9.38
C ALA A 419 31.17 -0.75 8.08
N LYS A 420 30.18 -1.62 7.82
CA LYS A 420 29.27 -1.51 6.67
C LYS A 420 28.19 -0.43 6.86
N ALA A 421 27.77 -0.17 8.09
CA ALA A 421 26.85 0.94 8.44
C ALA A 421 27.54 2.30 8.34
N THR A 422 28.82 2.41 8.68
CA THR A 422 29.62 3.63 8.56
C THR A 422 30.38 3.77 7.24
N ALA A 423 30.34 2.77 6.35
CA ALA A 423 30.97 2.83 5.04
C ALA A 423 30.36 3.97 4.18
N PRO A 424 31.19 4.86 3.60
CA PRO A 424 30.71 5.88 2.68
C PRO A 424 30.19 5.25 1.37
N SER A 425 29.34 6.00 0.67
CA SER A 425 28.92 5.65 -0.69
C SER A 425 30.13 5.53 -1.63
N LYS A 426 30.10 4.53 -2.53
CA LYS A 426 31.12 4.35 -3.58
C LYS A 426 31.19 5.53 -4.56
N LEU A 427 30.11 6.30 -4.66
CA LEU A 427 30.01 7.52 -5.47
C LEU A 427 29.76 8.73 -4.54
N PRO A 428 30.57 9.81 -4.60
CA PRO A 428 30.39 11.00 -3.77
C PRO A 428 29.44 12.04 -4.41
N LYS A 429 28.46 11.58 -5.20
CA LYS A 429 27.50 12.42 -5.97
C LYS A 429 26.32 12.82 -5.08
N MET A 430 25.91 14.09 -5.06
CA MET A 430 24.67 14.51 -4.38
C MET A 430 23.49 14.50 -5.35
N ILE A 431 22.30 14.14 -4.86
CA ILE A 431 21.05 14.09 -5.65
C ILE A 431 20.54 15.47 -6.11
N THR A 432 21.27 16.55 -5.79
CA THR A 432 20.95 17.94 -6.13
C THR A 432 22.08 18.68 -6.87
N ASP A 433 23.19 18.02 -7.21
CA ASP A 433 24.37 18.67 -7.82
C ASP A 433 24.08 19.24 -9.22
N ALA A 434 23.10 18.67 -9.94
CA ALA A 434 22.80 19.06 -11.31
C ALA A 434 22.08 20.42 -11.38
N LYS A 435 22.75 21.35 -12.08
CA LYS A 435 22.26 22.70 -12.40
C LYS A 435 21.21 22.66 -13.51
N ASP A 436 20.30 23.62 -13.49
CA ASP A 436 19.26 23.74 -14.52
C ASP A 436 19.85 23.92 -15.93
N PRO A 437 19.20 23.40 -16.98
CA PRO A 437 19.65 23.57 -18.36
C PRO A 437 19.68 25.05 -18.77
N ALA A 438 20.56 25.39 -19.71
CA ALA A 438 20.66 26.71 -20.32
C ALA A 438 20.23 26.64 -21.80
N PRO A 439 19.22 27.43 -22.25
CA PRO A 439 18.42 28.37 -21.47
C PRO A 439 17.50 27.68 -20.45
N ALA A 440 17.26 28.36 -19.34
CA ALA A 440 16.34 27.89 -18.31
C ALA A 440 14.92 27.72 -18.87
N PHE A 441 14.24 26.65 -18.45
CA PHE A 441 12.87 26.35 -18.88
C PHE A 441 11.93 27.53 -18.57
N LYS A 442 11.18 27.95 -19.59
CA LYS A 442 10.07 28.89 -19.45
C LYS A 442 8.80 28.14 -19.81
N ALA A 443 7.88 28.02 -18.84
CA ALA A 443 6.60 27.39 -19.07
C ALA A 443 5.83 28.13 -20.19
N PRO A 444 5.33 27.42 -21.22
CA PRO A 444 4.30 27.95 -22.10
C PRO A 444 3.04 28.32 -21.27
N VAL A 445 2.26 29.27 -21.77
CA VAL A 445 1.03 29.73 -21.07
C VAL A 445 -0.19 29.22 -21.85
N TRP A 446 -0.77 28.11 -21.41
CA TRP A 446 -2.01 27.60 -22.00
C TRP A 446 -3.20 28.41 -21.51
N LYS A 447 -4.03 28.89 -22.45
CA LYS A 447 -5.31 29.54 -22.14
C LYS A 447 -6.26 28.53 -21.50
N SER A 448 -6.92 28.91 -20.41
CA SER A 448 -7.97 28.09 -19.82
C SER A 448 -9.09 27.88 -20.83
N LYS A 449 -9.39 26.63 -21.15
CA LYS A 449 -10.53 26.24 -21.99
C LYS A 449 -11.75 26.05 -21.08
N PRO A 450 -12.97 26.45 -21.48
CA PRO A 450 -14.18 26.13 -20.74
C PRO A 450 -14.27 24.62 -20.49
N ALA A 451 -14.66 24.22 -19.27
CA ALA A 451 -14.89 22.81 -18.98
C ALA A 451 -15.95 22.26 -19.95
N PRO A 452 -15.72 21.09 -20.57
CA PRO A 452 -16.69 20.49 -21.49
C PRO A 452 -17.96 20.12 -20.72
N GLN A 453 -19.13 20.26 -21.36
CA GLN A 453 -20.38 19.86 -20.74
C GLN A 453 -20.47 18.34 -20.65
N ILE A 454 -20.42 17.83 -19.42
CA ILE A 454 -20.68 16.43 -19.10
C ILE A 454 -22.19 16.24 -18.99
N THR A 455 -22.71 15.20 -19.66
CA THR A 455 -24.16 14.91 -19.73
C THR A 455 -24.63 13.87 -18.71
N ALA A 456 -23.74 12.99 -18.25
CA ALA A 456 -23.99 12.08 -17.14
C ALA A 456 -23.82 12.78 -15.78
N LYS A 457 -24.48 12.29 -14.73
CA LYS A 457 -24.61 12.94 -13.41
C LYS A 457 -23.93 12.11 -12.31
N ILE A 458 -23.30 12.79 -11.36
CA ILE A 458 -22.79 12.14 -10.15
C ILE A 458 -23.95 11.46 -9.42
N GLY A 459 -23.78 10.17 -9.11
CA GLY A 459 -24.81 9.28 -8.58
C GLY A 459 -25.43 8.31 -9.60
N ASP A 460 -25.25 8.53 -10.91
CA ASP A 460 -25.67 7.57 -11.94
C ASP A 460 -24.90 6.23 -11.80
N SER A 461 -25.55 5.11 -12.13
CA SER A 461 -24.87 3.81 -12.27
C SER A 461 -23.93 3.78 -13.49
N LEU A 462 -23.03 2.79 -13.54
CA LEU A 462 -22.20 2.54 -14.73
C LEU A 462 -23.05 2.32 -15.99
N GLU A 463 -24.15 1.58 -15.88
CA GLU A 463 -25.07 1.29 -16.99
C GLU A 463 -25.77 2.56 -17.50
N GLU A 464 -26.21 3.45 -16.60
CA GLU A 464 -26.82 4.74 -16.95
C GLU A 464 -25.78 5.68 -17.58
N PHE A 465 -24.58 5.77 -17.00
CA PHE A 465 -23.48 6.55 -17.56
C PHE A 465 -23.12 6.06 -18.97
N LEU A 466 -22.89 4.76 -19.15
CA LEU A 466 -22.58 4.17 -20.47
C LEU A 466 -23.76 4.36 -21.44
N GLY A 467 -24.99 4.36 -20.93
CA GLY A 467 -26.21 4.73 -21.63
C GLY A 467 -26.17 6.11 -22.29
N VAL A 468 -25.53 7.08 -21.63
CA VAL A 468 -25.41 8.49 -22.04
C VAL A 468 -24.10 8.80 -22.79
N ALA A 469 -22.99 8.23 -22.35
CA ALA A 469 -21.64 8.59 -22.80
C ALA A 469 -21.16 7.81 -24.05
N VAL A 470 -21.69 6.60 -24.26
CA VAL A 470 -21.17 5.66 -25.26
C VAL A 470 -22.28 5.24 -26.22
N PRO A 471 -22.31 5.71 -27.48
CA PRO A 471 -23.35 5.30 -28.43
C PRO A 471 -23.27 3.82 -28.85
N ASP A 472 -22.07 3.24 -28.89
CA ASP A 472 -21.87 1.85 -29.35
C ASP A 472 -22.17 0.82 -28.25
N LEU A 473 -23.21 0.00 -28.49
CA LEU A 473 -23.64 -1.04 -27.57
C LEU A 473 -22.58 -2.12 -27.32
N LYS A 474 -21.73 -2.44 -28.30
CA LYS A 474 -20.62 -3.38 -28.15
C LYS A 474 -19.55 -2.81 -27.21
N LEU A 475 -19.26 -1.50 -27.31
CA LEU A 475 -18.31 -0.87 -26.40
C LEU A 475 -18.85 -0.82 -24.96
N ARG A 476 -20.15 -0.57 -24.77
CA ARG A 476 -20.80 -0.70 -23.44
C ARG A 476 -20.57 -2.10 -22.86
N ARG A 477 -20.81 -3.16 -23.65
CA ARG A 477 -20.66 -4.56 -23.25
C ARG A 477 -19.21 -4.90 -22.83
N ILE A 478 -18.20 -4.39 -23.53
CA ILE A 478 -16.79 -4.48 -23.10
C ILE A 478 -16.59 -3.77 -21.75
N MET A 479 -17.02 -2.52 -21.61
CA MET A 479 -16.78 -1.74 -20.37
C MET A 479 -17.45 -2.34 -19.15
N THR A 480 -18.69 -2.85 -19.27
CA THR A 480 -19.36 -3.60 -18.19
C THR A 480 -18.58 -4.87 -17.83
N THR A 481 -18.11 -5.63 -18.82
CA THR A 481 -17.29 -6.83 -18.59
C THR A 481 -16.00 -6.52 -17.84
N MET A 482 -15.30 -5.44 -18.22
CA MET A 482 -14.09 -5.00 -17.51
C MET A 482 -14.40 -4.57 -16.07
N ALA A 483 -15.52 -3.85 -15.85
CA ALA A 483 -15.94 -3.43 -14.52
C ALA A 483 -16.36 -4.61 -13.61
N ASP A 484 -17.07 -5.59 -14.15
CA ASP A 484 -17.43 -6.84 -13.45
C ASP A 484 -16.17 -7.65 -13.09
N SER A 485 -15.20 -7.74 -14.00
CA SER A 485 -13.91 -8.41 -13.78
C SER A 485 -13.10 -7.71 -12.69
N CYS A 486 -13.00 -6.37 -12.74
CA CYS A 486 -12.36 -5.56 -11.70
C CYS A 486 -13.04 -5.70 -10.33
N ARG A 487 -14.38 -5.86 -10.27
CA ARG A 487 -15.10 -6.15 -9.02
C ARG A 487 -14.68 -7.51 -8.45
N ALA A 488 -14.55 -8.54 -9.29
CA ALA A 488 -14.07 -9.86 -8.89
C ALA A 488 -12.61 -9.82 -8.41
N ILE A 489 -11.72 -9.10 -9.10
CA ILE A 489 -10.32 -8.88 -8.67
C ILE A 489 -10.28 -8.19 -7.31
N SER A 490 -11.04 -7.11 -7.11
CA SER A 490 -11.12 -6.40 -5.82
C SER A 490 -11.41 -7.36 -4.65
N HIS A 491 -12.33 -8.31 -4.82
CA HIS A 491 -12.61 -9.34 -3.82
C HIS A 491 -11.42 -10.30 -3.61
N LYS A 492 -10.75 -10.76 -4.68
CA LYS A 492 -9.59 -11.66 -4.56
C LYS A 492 -8.38 -10.99 -3.89
N VAL A 493 -8.10 -9.72 -4.20
CA VAL A 493 -7.01 -8.96 -3.57
C VAL A 493 -7.29 -8.74 -2.08
N LYS A 494 -8.56 -8.52 -1.67
CA LYS A 494 -8.98 -8.37 -0.27
C LYS A 494 -8.76 -9.62 0.58
N THR A 495 -9.05 -10.81 0.05
CA THR A 495 -9.02 -12.07 0.83
C THR A 495 -7.68 -12.81 0.79
N ALA A 496 -6.86 -12.56 -0.23
CA ALA A 496 -5.58 -13.24 -0.45
C ALA A 496 -4.56 -13.00 0.68
N ALA A 497 -4.16 -14.04 1.39
CA ALA A 497 -3.08 -13.98 2.37
C ALA A 497 -1.72 -14.10 1.65
N THR A 498 -1.06 -12.96 1.46
CA THR A 498 0.17 -12.81 0.67
C THR A 498 1.43 -13.03 1.53
N THR A 499 1.93 -14.26 1.61
CA THR A 499 3.21 -14.57 2.27
C THR A 499 4.30 -14.82 1.22
N GLY A 500 4.83 -13.74 0.64
CA GLY A 500 5.76 -13.78 -0.49
C GLY A 500 5.06 -13.58 -1.84
N THR A 501 5.67 -14.06 -2.93
CA THR A 501 5.15 -13.91 -4.31
C THR A 501 4.03 -14.90 -4.67
N ALA A 502 3.41 -15.53 -3.68
CA ALA A 502 2.25 -16.39 -3.87
C ALA A 502 1.17 -15.97 -2.87
N ALA A 503 -0.08 -15.91 -3.33
CA ALA A 503 -1.21 -15.82 -2.43
C ALA A 503 -1.54 -17.19 -1.87
N THR A 504 -2.07 -17.19 -0.65
CA THR A 504 -2.75 -18.35 -0.08
C THR A 504 -4.20 -17.96 0.21
N ASN A 505 -5.15 -18.80 -0.19
CA ASN A 505 -6.47 -18.80 0.41
C ASN A 505 -6.41 -19.71 1.64
N VAL A 506 -7.04 -19.28 2.74
CA VAL A 506 -6.99 -19.99 4.04
C VAL A 506 -7.58 -21.41 3.97
N PHE A 507 -8.32 -21.72 2.89
CA PHE A 507 -9.01 -22.99 2.66
C PHE A 507 -8.21 -24.03 1.83
N GLY A 508 -7.03 -23.68 1.30
CA GLY A 508 -6.07 -24.65 0.75
C GLY A 508 -6.15 -25.00 -0.75
N ASP A 509 -6.97 -24.30 -1.53
CA ASP A 509 -7.03 -24.44 -3.00
C ASP A 509 -5.81 -23.82 -3.72
N GLU A 510 -5.75 -24.00 -5.06
CA GLU A 510 -4.56 -23.77 -5.91
C GLU A 510 -3.75 -22.49 -5.65
N GLN A 511 -2.43 -22.67 -5.54
CA GLN A 511 -1.45 -21.63 -5.25
C GLN A 511 -1.11 -20.80 -6.51
N LEU A 512 -1.95 -19.81 -6.81
CA LEU A 512 -1.66 -18.78 -7.81
C LEU A 512 -1.23 -17.46 -7.14
N ALA A 513 -0.41 -16.69 -7.84
CA ALA A 513 -0.09 -15.32 -7.48
C ALA A 513 -1.25 -14.37 -7.84
N VAL A 514 -1.32 -13.19 -7.21
CA VAL A 514 -2.51 -12.31 -7.28
C VAL A 514 -2.68 -11.69 -8.68
N ASP A 515 -1.55 -11.43 -9.35
CA ASP A 515 -1.42 -11.07 -10.77
C ASP A 515 -2.00 -12.17 -11.68
N MET A 516 -1.55 -13.42 -11.53
CA MET A 516 -2.08 -14.57 -12.29
C MET A 516 -3.57 -14.85 -12.04
N LEU A 517 -4.08 -14.56 -10.83
CA LEU A 517 -5.51 -14.62 -10.53
C LEU A 517 -6.29 -13.50 -11.23
N ALA A 518 -5.72 -12.29 -11.32
CA ALA A 518 -6.34 -11.17 -12.03
C ALA A 518 -6.32 -11.39 -13.55
N ASP A 519 -5.23 -11.90 -14.10
CA ASP A 519 -5.08 -12.29 -15.50
C ASP A 519 -6.15 -13.31 -15.91
N LYS A 520 -6.30 -14.38 -15.14
CA LYS A 520 -7.35 -15.39 -15.33
C LYS A 520 -8.75 -14.79 -15.32
N VAL A 521 -9.08 -13.95 -14.32
CA VAL A 521 -10.41 -13.33 -14.21
C VAL A 521 -10.72 -12.42 -15.40
N LEU A 522 -9.73 -11.70 -15.94
CA LEU A 522 -9.91 -10.83 -17.10
C LEU A 522 -10.09 -11.63 -18.40
N PHE A 523 -9.31 -12.70 -18.60
CA PHE A 523 -9.51 -13.60 -19.74
C PHE A 523 -10.85 -14.35 -19.68
N GLU A 524 -11.25 -14.89 -18.52
CA GLU A 524 -12.55 -15.56 -18.34
C GLU A 524 -13.72 -14.58 -18.59
N GLY A 525 -13.61 -13.34 -18.10
CA GLY A 525 -14.60 -12.29 -18.39
C GLY A 525 -14.70 -11.95 -19.88
N LEU A 526 -13.57 -11.77 -20.57
CA LEU A 526 -13.52 -11.42 -21.98
C LEU A 526 -13.93 -12.59 -22.91
N GLN A 527 -13.64 -13.83 -22.55
CA GLN A 527 -14.11 -15.03 -23.26
C GLN A 527 -15.64 -15.22 -23.15
N HIS A 528 -16.28 -14.64 -22.13
CA HIS A 528 -17.73 -14.54 -22.00
C HIS A 528 -18.31 -13.21 -22.56
N CYS A 529 -17.49 -12.44 -23.29
CA CYS A 529 -17.87 -11.20 -23.94
C CYS A 529 -17.96 -11.39 -25.46
N ASP A 530 -19.20 -11.52 -25.95
CA ASP A 530 -19.61 -11.76 -27.35
C ASP A 530 -19.11 -10.75 -28.39
N VAL A 531 -18.43 -9.69 -27.93
CA VAL A 531 -17.92 -8.57 -28.71
C VAL A 531 -16.40 -8.39 -28.58
N CYS A 532 -15.72 -9.17 -27.72
CA CYS A 532 -14.27 -9.21 -27.66
C CYS A 532 -13.76 -10.22 -28.70
N GLU A 533 -12.95 -9.77 -29.65
CA GLU A 533 -12.42 -10.57 -30.74
C GLU A 533 -11.04 -11.13 -30.40
N ILE A 534 -10.16 -10.30 -29.81
CA ILE A 534 -8.90 -10.75 -29.21
C ILE A 534 -8.64 -10.09 -27.84
N ALA A 535 -8.01 -10.84 -26.95
CA ALA A 535 -7.48 -10.35 -25.69
C ALA A 535 -5.98 -10.66 -25.57
N CYS A 536 -5.24 -9.84 -24.81
CA CYS A 536 -3.80 -10.01 -24.59
C CYS A 536 -3.41 -9.35 -23.26
N SER A 537 -2.44 -9.91 -22.53
CA SER A 537 -2.01 -9.38 -21.22
C SER A 537 -0.52 -9.07 -21.12
N GLU A 538 -0.15 -8.29 -20.09
CA GLU A 538 1.24 -7.99 -19.72
C GLU A 538 2.07 -9.28 -19.54
N GLU A 539 1.48 -10.23 -18.80
CA GLU A 539 2.03 -11.52 -18.37
C GLU A 539 2.09 -12.52 -19.54
N ASN A 540 1.04 -12.57 -20.35
CA ASN A 540 0.96 -13.36 -21.59
C ASN A 540 0.80 -12.44 -22.82
N PRO A 541 1.91 -11.87 -23.34
CA PRO A 541 1.90 -10.94 -24.48
C PRO A 541 1.71 -11.65 -25.83
N VAL A 542 0.76 -12.57 -25.91
CA VAL A 542 0.33 -13.28 -27.12
C VAL A 542 -1.17 -13.01 -27.30
N PRO A 543 -1.62 -12.38 -28.39
CA PRO A 543 -3.04 -12.20 -28.66
C PRO A 543 -3.77 -13.54 -28.76
N LEU A 544 -4.78 -13.72 -27.92
CA LEU A 544 -5.66 -14.89 -27.87
C LEU A 544 -7.03 -14.54 -28.46
N ASP A 545 -7.58 -15.44 -29.27
CA ASP A 545 -8.95 -15.36 -29.81
C ASP A 545 -9.97 -15.57 -28.70
N MET A 546 -10.88 -14.59 -28.51
CA MET A 546 -11.94 -14.62 -27.49
C MET A 546 -13.29 -15.08 -28.06
N GLY A 547 -13.41 -15.30 -29.38
CA GLY A 547 -14.59 -15.82 -30.05
C GLY A 547 -15.73 -14.82 -30.31
N GLY A 548 -15.65 -13.59 -29.80
CA GLY A 548 -16.57 -12.49 -30.10
C GLY A 548 -16.15 -11.69 -31.34
N GLN A 549 -16.85 -10.59 -31.62
CA GLN A 549 -16.54 -9.71 -32.76
C GLN A 549 -16.73 -8.22 -32.43
N GLY A 550 -15.70 -7.40 -32.63
CA GLY A 550 -15.81 -5.94 -32.59
C GLY A 550 -14.67 -5.19 -31.89
N TYR A 551 -14.06 -5.76 -30.84
CA TYR A 551 -13.02 -5.08 -30.07
C TYR A 551 -11.86 -6.00 -29.65
N SER A 552 -10.66 -5.44 -29.67
CA SER A 552 -9.44 -5.98 -29.07
C SER A 552 -9.22 -5.35 -27.69
N VAL A 553 -8.77 -6.13 -26.70
CA VAL A 553 -8.41 -5.61 -25.37
C VAL A 553 -6.97 -5.99 -25.01
N CYS A 554 -6.16 -4.99 -24.64
CA CYS A 554 -4.88 -5.20 -23.96
C CYS A 554 -5.02 -4.76 -22.50
N PHE A 555 -4.48 -5.54 -21.56
CA PHE A 555 -4.48 -5.19 -20.14
C PHE A 555 -3.17 -5.53 -19.40
N ASP A 556 -2.82 -4.70 -18.42
CA ASP A 556 -2.00 -5.11 -17.29
C ASP A 556 -2.96 -5.62 -16.20
N PRO A 557 -2.92 -6.90 -15.82
CA PRO A 557 -3.87 -7.45 -14.86
C PRO A 557 -3.70 -6.85 -13.46
N LEU A 558 -2.47 -6.55 -13.03
CA LEU A 558 -2.16 -6.08 -11.67
C LEU A 558 -0.80 -5.36 -11.58
N ASP A 559 -0.74 -4.13 -12.11
CA ASP A 559 0.34 -3.20 -11.80
C ASP A 559 0.48 -3.05 -10.28
N GLY A 560 1.73 -3.02 -9.83
CA GLY A 560 2.07 -3.03 -8.42
C GLY A 560 2.06 -4.41 -7.78
N SER A 561 2.01 -5.52 -8.53
CA SER A 561 2.19 -6.88 -7.96
C SER A 561 3.35 -7.00 -6.96
N SER A 562 4.49 -6.33 -7.22
CA SER A 562 5.66 -6.28 -6.31
C SER A 562 5.44 -5.57 -4.94
N ILE A 563 4.29 -4.93 -4.72
CA ILE A 563 3.86 -4.24 -3.49
C ILE A 563 2.49 -4.71 -2.96
N VAL A 564 1.86 -5.72 -3.58
CA VAL A 564 0.58 -6.27 -3.08
C VAL A 564 0.69 -6.78 -1.64
N ASP A 565 1.88 -7.27 -1.25
CA ASP A 565 2.20 -7.76 0.09
C ASP A 565 2.37 -6.65 1.13
N THR A 566 2.95 -5.49 0.77
CA THR A 566 3.08 -4.33 1.68
C THR A 566 1.74 -3.65 1.98
N ASN A 567 0.64 -4.20 1.47
CA ASN A 567 -0.70 -3.64 1.55
C ASN A 567 -0.76 -2.20 1.01
N PHE A 568 0.04 -1.91 -0.01
CA PHE A 568 -0.09 -0.68 -0.80
C PHE A 568 -1.15 -0.90 -1.87
N SER A 569 -1.74 0.19 -2.33
CA SER A 569 -2.69 0.14 -3.45
C SER A 569 -2.00 -0.37 -4.72
N VAL A 570 -2.75 -1.14 -5.50
CA VAL A 570 -2.34 -1.79 -6.76
C VAL A 570 -3.46 -1.60 -7.80
N GLY A 571 -3.30 -2.03 -9.04
CA GLY A 571 -4.40 -1.87 -9.99
C GLY A 571 -4.28 -2.53 -11.36
N THR A 572 -5.43 -2.76 -11.99
CA THR A 572 -5.53 -3.21 -13.39
C THR A 572 -5.46 -2.01 -14.33
N ILE A 573 -4.77 -2.12 -15.47
CA ILE A 573 -4.79 -1.14 -16.58
C ILE A 573 -5.39 -1.82 -17.81
N PHE A 574 -6.21 -1.13 -18.60
CA PHE A 574 -6.70 -1.70 -19.87
C PHE A 574 -6.98 -0.66 -20.96
N GLY A 575 -6.77 -1.07 -22.22
CA GLY A 575 -7.12 -0.32 -23.42
C GLY A 575 -7.94 -1.15 -24.40
N VAL A 576 -8.93 -0.52 -25.04
CA VAL A 576 -9.89 -1.15 -25.95
C VAL A 576 -9.74 -0.55 -27.36
N TRP A 577 -9.32 -1.37 -28.34
CA TRP A 577 -9.17 -0.99 -29.75
C TRP A 577 -10.26 -1.61 -30.63
N PRO A 578 -10.73 -0.96 -31.69
CA PRO A 578 -11.74 -1.53 -32.60
C PRO A 578 -11.16 -2.65 -33.49
N GLY A 579 -11.97 -3.67 -33.76
CA GLY A 579 -11.59 -4.85 -34.54
C GLY A 579 -10.60 -5.77 -33.82
N ASN A 580 -9.76 -6.47 -34.59
CA ASN A 580 -8.79 -7.47 -34.12
C ASN A 580 -7.32 -7.03 -34.24
N LYS A 581 -7.05 -5.72 -34.36
CA LYS A 581 -5.72 -5.21 -34.71
C LYS A 581 -5.20 -4.17 -33.73
N ILE A 582 -4.22 -4.57 -32.93
CA ILE A 582 -3.45 -3.68 -32.04
C ILE A 582 -2.09 -3.34 -32.67
N VAL A 583 -1.39 -4.32 -33.29
CA VAL A 583 -0.12 -4.04 -33.97
C VAL A 583 -0.36 -3.27 -35.27
N GLY A 584 0.31 -2.11 -35.40
CA GLY A 584 0.18 -1.16 -36.48
C GLY A 584 -0.78 0.01 -36.21
N THR A 585 -1.52 0.01 -35.09
CA THR A 585 -2.34 1.15 -34.65
C THR A 585 -1.55 2.06 -33.71
N THR A 586 -2.22 3.09 -33.20
CA THR A 586 -1.72 4.07 -32.24
C THR A 586 -2.62 4.11 -30.99
N GLY A 587 -2.25 4.86 -29.97
CA GLY A 587 -3.18 5.16 -28.87
C GLY A 587 -4.34 6.08 -29.28
N ARG A 588 -4.23 6.86 -30.36
CA ARG A 588 -5.38 7.61 -30.92
C ARG A 588 -6.48 6.68 -31.48
N ASP A 589 -6.19 5.40 -31.67
CA ASP A 589 -7.15 4.39 -32.15
C ASP A 589 -7.91 3.69 -31.02
N LEU A 590 -7.52 3.88 -29.75
CA LEU A 590 -8.30 3.46 -28.59
C LEU A 590 -9.72 4.03 -28.67
N SER A 591 -10.72 3.18 -28.47
CA SER A 591 -12.13 3.57 -28.30
C SER A 591 -12.44 3.91 -26.84
N ALA A 592 -11.83 3.18 -25.90
CA ALA A 592 -11.88 3.44 -24.46
C ALA A 592 -10.59 2.95 -23.78
N SER A 593 -10.34 3.45 -22.58
CA SER A 593 -9.33 2.92 -21.65
C SER A 593 -9.77 3.08 -20.21
N GLY A 594 -9.12 2.37 -19.29
CA GLY A 594 -9.32 2.57 -17.87
C GLY A 594 -8.21 2.02 -17.00
N ILE A 595 -8.29 2.39 -15.73
CA ILE A 595 -7.56 1.78 -14.61
C ILE A 595 -8.55 1.41 -13.51
N CYS A 596 -8.34 0.30 -12.82
CA CYS A 596 -9.03 0.01 -11.57
C CYS A 596 -8.05 0.04 -10.41
N VAL A 597 -8.25 0.97 -9.48
CA VAL A 597 -7.39 1.17 -8.30
C VAL A 597 -7.95 0.32 -7.15
N TYR A 598 -7.20 -0.70 -6.75
CA TYR A 598 -7.45 -1.50 -5.56
C TYR A 598 -6.66 -0.89 -4.40
N GLY A 599 -7.28 0.00 -3.63
CA GLY A 599 -6.76 0.60 -2.41
C GLY A 599 -7.75 0.43 -1.26
N PRO A 600 -7.73 1.31 -0.23
CA PRO A 600 -8.77 1.35 0.80
C PRO A 600 -10.19 1.43 0.22
N ARG A 601 -10.33 2.07 -0.94
CA ARG A 601 -11.53 2.08 -1.78
C ARG A 601 -11.22 1.36 -3.09
N THR A 602 -12.24 0.87 -3.79
CA THR A 602 -12.08 0.34 -5.15
C THR A 602 -12.69 1.32 -6.14
N VAL A 603 -11.84 1.90 -7.01
CA VAL A 603 -12.24 2.94 -7.95
C VAL A 603 -11.91 2.52 -9.39
N PHE A 604 -12.92 2.49 -10.25
CA PHE A 604 -12.80 2.23 -11.68
C PHE A 604 -12.81 3.57 -12.41
N CYS A 605 -11.67 3.95 -12.98
CA CYS A 605 -11.39 5.25 -13.59
C CYS A 605 -11.26 5.08 -15.10
N ILE A 606 -12.17 5.67 -15.89
CA ILE A 606 -12.30 5.39 -17.34
C ILE A 606 -12.39 6.64 -18.20
N ALA A 607 -11.98 6.54 -19.46
CA ALA A 607 -12.15 7.57 -20.48
C ALA A 607 -12.44 6.96 -21.86
N PHE A 608 -13.07 7.76 -22.73
CA PHE A 608 -13.55 7.35 -24.05
C PHE A 608 -13.05 8.27 -25.16
N LYS A 609 -12.86 7.74 -26.37
CA LYS A 609 -12.39 8.51 -27.53
C LYS A 609 -13.25 9.74 -27.83
N ASP A 610 -14.57 9.58 -27.80
CA ASP A 610 -15.53 10.58 -28.27
C ASP A 610 -16.37 11.23 -27.15
N TYR A 611 -16.16 10.83 -25.88
CA TYR A 611 -16.72 11.51 -24.71
C TYR A 611 -15.65 12.38 -24.01
N PRO A 612 -15.98 13.55 -23.43
CA PRO A 612 -15.00 14.43 -22.80
C PRO A 612 -14.78 14.13 -21.31
N GLY A 613 -13.53 14.24 -20.86
CA GLY A 613 -13.14 14.00 -19.47
C GLY A 613 -12.75 12.56 -19.16
N THR A 614 -12.37 12.36 -17.90
CA THR A 614 -12.09 11.08 -17.27
C THR A 614 -13.04 10.92 -16.07
N HIS A 615 -13.50 9.71 -15.79
CA HIS A 615 -14.66 9.43 -14.94
C HIS A 615 -14.36 8.33 -13.91
N ASP A 616 -14.55 8.64 -12.62
CA ASP A 616 -14.33 7.73 -11.51
C ASP A 616 -15.66 7.11 -11.05
N PHE A 617 -15.69 5.78 -10.92
CA PHE A 617 -16.78 5.01 -10.32
C PHE A 617 -16.29 4.34 -9.04
N LEU A 618 -17.01 4.55 -7.94
CA LEU A 618 -16.76 3.87 -6.67
C LEU A 618 -17.55 2.56 -6.64
N LEU A 619 -16.90 1.47 -6.27
CA LEU A 619 -17.58 0.21 -5.95
C LEU A 619 -18.24 0.31 -4.56
N GLY A 620 -19.56 0.19 -4.51
CA GLY A 620 -20.31 0.09 -3.26
C GLY A 620 -20.29 -1.33 -2.66
N ASP A 621 -20.59 -1.44 -1.36
CA ASP A 621 -20.73 -2.72 -0.66
C ASP A 621 -21.93 -3.55 -1.15
N ASP A 622 -22.84 -2.95 -1.93
CA ASP A 622 -23.92 -3.64 -2.65
C ASP A 622 -23.48 -4.22 -4.02
N GLY A 623 -22.18 -4.13 -4.35
CA GLY A 623 -21.57 -4.65 -5.57
C GLY A 623 -21.77 -3.80 -6.82
N LYS A 624 -22.36 -2.59 -6.70
CA LYS A 624 -22.59 -1.69 -7.83
C LYS A 624 -21.49 -0.64 -8.01
N TRP A 625 -21.34 -0.17 -9.25
CA TRP A 625 -20.46 0.91 -9.63
C TRP A 625 -21.25 2.23 -9.72
N THR A 626 -20.96 3.17 -8.81
CA THR A 626 -21.60 4.49 -8.74
C THR A 626 -20.65 5.57 -9.23
N TYR A 627 -21.09 6.40 -10.18
CA TYR A 627 -20.29 7.50 -10.73
C TYR A 627 -20.10 8.61 -9.68
N VAL A 628 -18.86 8.87 -9.26
CA VAL A 628 -18.54 9.77 -8.12
C VAL A 628 -17.78 11.05 -8.50
N LYS A 629 -16.98 11.05 -9.57
CA LYS A 629 -16.19 12.24 -9.97
C LYS A 629 -15.90 12.24 -11.48
N THR A 630 -15.76 13.44 -12.03
CA THR A 630 -15.01 13.66 -13.27
C THR A 630 -13.80 14.56 -13.05
N THR A 631 -12.74 14.30 -13.82
CA THR A 631 -11.62 15.22 -14.04
C THR A 631 -11.60 15.66 -15.50
N THR A 632 -11.61 16.97 -15.76
CA THR A 632 -11.40 17.59 -17.09
C THR A 632 -10.21 18.55 -17.12
N HIS A 633 -9.49 18.68 -16.00
CA HIS A 633 -8.32 19.54 -15.88
C HIS A 633 -7.25 18.88 -15.00
N ILE A 634 -6.00 18.94 -15.45
CA ILE A 634 -4.82 18.69 -14.62
C ILE A 634 -3.99 19.98 -14.68
N GLY A 635 -4.06 20.76 -13.61
CA GLY A 635 -3.36 22.03 -13.43
C GLY A 635 -1.95 21.85 -12.87
N ASP A 636 -1.28 22.97 -12.63
CA ASP A 636 0.10 22.97 -12.16
C ASP A 636 0.19 22.79 -10.64
N GLY A 637 1.17 22.01 -10.19
CA GLY A 637 1.34 21.74 -8.77
C GLY A 637 2.62 21.00 -8.43
N LYS A 638 3.20 21.37 -7.28
CA LYS A 638 4.47 20.84 -6.78
C LYS A 638 4.32 19.44 -6.15
N MET A 639 4.05 18.43 -6.99
CA MET A 639 3.93 17.01 -6.62
C MET A 639 4.55 16.12 -7.71
N PHE A 640 5.33 15.10 -7.33
CA PHE A 640 6.03 14.25 -8.29
C PHE A 640 6.19 12.77 -7.84
N ALA A 641 6.18 11.88 -8.83
CA ALA A 641 6.36 10.44 -8.71
C ALA A 641 7.52 9.95 -9.62
N PRO A 642 8.76 9.79 -9.09
CA PRO A 642 9.95 9.47 -9.87
C PRO A 642 10.21 7.95 -10.01
N GLY A 643 9.54 7.33 -10.98
CA GLY A 643 9.81 5.97 -11.43
C GLY A 643 11.23 5.81 -11.96
N ASN A 644 11.89 4.73 -11.55
CA ASN A 644 13.32 4.47 -11.79
C ASN A 644 14.26 5.63 -11.36
N LEU A 645 14.05 6.27 -10.19
CA LEU A 645 14.93 7.31 -9.63
C LEU A 645 16.46 7.05 -9.78
N ARG A 646 16.88 5.78 -9.68
CA ARG A 646 18.27 5.32 -9.91
C ARG A 646 18.89 5.73 -11.25
N CYS A 647 18.08 6.04 -12.28
CA CYS A 647 18.55 6.56 -13.56
C CYS A 647 19.25 7.92 -13.42
N THR A 648 19.06 8.66 -12.33
CA THR A 648 19.82 9.89 -12.03
C THR A 648 21.32 9.66 -11.85
N LEU A 649 21.79 8.41 -11.75
CA LEU A 649 23.23 8.11 -11.68
C LEU A 649 23.91 8.25 -13.05
N ASP A 650 23.28 7.76 -14.12
CA ASP A 650 23.84 7.62 -15.47
C ASP A 650 22.99 8.26 -16.60
N ASN A 651 21.88 8.93 -16.28
CA ASN A 651 21.15 9.86 -17.15
C ASN A 651 21.24 11.30 -16.57
N PRO A 652 22.18 12.13 -17.05
CA PRO A 652 22.39 13.50 -16.54
C PRO A 652 21.21 14.44 -16.77
N GLU A 653 20.35 14.17 -17.75
CA GLU A 653 19.19 15.03 -18.03
C GLU A 653 18.03 14.75 -17.05
N TYR A 654 17.84 13.48 -16.67
CA TYR A 654 16.93 13.11 -15.59
C TYR A 654 17.45 13.57 -14.22
N GLU A 655 18.76 13.54 -14.01
CA GLU A 655 19.41 14.11 -12.82
C GLU A 655 19.11 15.59 -12.63
N LYS A 656 19.16 16.40 -13.70
CA LYS A 656 18.77 17.82 -13.67
C LYS A 656 17.29 17.98 -13.28
N LEU A 657 16.40 17.15 -13.82
CA LEU A 657 14.96 17.24 -13.55
C LEU A 657 14.62 16.88 -12.11
N ILE A 658 15.21 15.81 -11.56
CA ILE A 658 15.07 15.43 -10.15
C ILE A 658 15.70 16.49 -9.23
N SER A 659 16.87 17.01 -9.59
CA SER A 659 17.52 18.11 -8.85
C SER A 659 16.64 19.36 -8.81
N TYR A 660 15.97 19.70 -9.92
CA TYR A 660 14.98 20.78 -9.98
C TYR A 660 13.79 20.51 -9.04
N TYR A 661 13.19 19.31 -9.08
CA TYR A 661 12.07 18.96 -8.21
C TYR A 661 12.41 19.03 -6.70
N ILE A 662 13.62 18.60 -6.32
CA ILE A 662 14.08 18.70 -4.94
C ILE A 662 14.35 20.16 -4.56
N ARG A 663 15.08 20.93 -5.39
CA ARG A 663 15.36 22.37 -5.17
C ARG A 663 14.09 23.20 -5.04
N GLU A 664 13.06 22.89 -5.82
CA GLU A 664 11.76 23.57 -5.78
C GLU A 664 10.78 23.01 -4.73
N GLN A 665 11.20 22.09 -3.86
CA GLN A 665 10.39 21.49 -2.78
C GLN A 665 9.11 20.78 -3.28
N TYR A 666 9.20 20.05 -4.39
CA TYR A 666 8.07 19.21 -4.85
C TYR A 666 7.77 18.13 -3.80
N THR A 667 6.47 17.87 -3.60
CA THR A 667 6.00 16.84 -2.68
C THR A 667 6.14 15.48 -3.34
N LEU A 668 7.05 14.67 -2.81
CA LEU A 668 7.26 13.30 -3.25
C LEU A 668 6.05 12.43 -2.87
N ARG A 669 5.57 11.65 -3.84
CA ARG A 669 4.57 10.59 -3.70
C ARG A 669 4.87 9.47 -4.69
N TYR A 670 5.35 8.33 -4.20
CA TYR A 670 5.73 7.19 -5.04
C TYR A 670 5.63 5.87 -4.27
N THR A 671 4.58 5.11 -4.53
CA THR A 671 4.42 3.71 -4.09
C THR A 671 5.34 2.79 -4.88
N GLY A 672 5.57 3.08 -6.17
CA GLY A 672 6.16 2.19 -7.16
C GLY A 672 5.21 1.13 -7.70
N GLY A 673 3.89 1.39 -7.69
CA GLY A 673 2.92 0.91 -8.68
C GLY A 673 2.47 2.10 -9.54
N MET A 674 2.39 1.92 -10.85
CA MET A 674 2.06 2.99 -11.80
C MET A 674 0.60 3.49 -11.68
N VAL A 675 -0.37 2.59 -11.47
CA VAL A 675 -1.79 2.91 -11.32
C VAL A 675 -2.04 3.88 -10.16
N PRO A 676 -1.66 3.59 -8.90
CA PRO A 676 -1.81 4.55 -7.81
C PRO A 676 -0.96 5.82 -8.04
N ASP A 677 0.29 5.69 -8.48
CA ASP A 677 1.20 6.83 -8.63
C ASP A 677 0.80 7.79 -9.77
N VAL A 678 -0.03 7.35 -10.71
CA VAL A 678 -0.71 8.21 -11.69
C VAL A 678 -2.11 8.62 -11.21
N TYR A 679 -2.88 7.76 -10.54
CA TYR A 679 -4.25 8.08 -10.10
C TYR A 679 -4.31 9.32 -9.18
N GLN A 680 -3.30 9.50 -8.32
CA GLN A 680 -3.16 10.71 -7.51
C GLN A 680 -3.19 12.02 -8.34
N ILE A 681 -2.78 12.01 -9.61
CA ILE A 681 -2.80 13.17 -10.51
C ILE A 681 -4.24 13.55 -10.89
N PHE A 682 -5.13 12.57 -11.09
CA PHE A 682 -6.54 12.82 -11.44
C PHE A 682 -7.34 13.43 -10.29
N ILE A 683 -7.10 12.97 -9.06
CA ILE A 683 -7.86 13.40 -7.88
C ILE A 683 -7.28 14.65 -7.20
N LYS A 684 -5.95 14.83 -7.18
CA LYS A 684 -5.32 16.09 -6.77
C LYS A 684 -5.30 17.16 -7.88
N GLU A 685 -5.71 16.79 -9.09
CA GLU A 685 -5.79 17.59 -10.32
C GLU A 685 -4.47 18.31 -10.68
N LYS A 686 -3.32 17.69 -10.36
CA LYS A 686 -1.98 18.27 -10.57
C LYS A 686 -0.85 17.25 -10.40
N GLY A 687 0.36 17.66 -10.80
CA GLY A 687 1.60 16.93 -10.58
C GLY A 687 2.04 16.12 -11.78
N VAL A 688 3.03 15.24 -11.57
CA VAL A 688 3.71 14.50 -12.64
C VAL A 688 4.25 13.14 -12.21
N PHE A 689 4.05 12.14 -13.05
CA PHE A 689 4.69 10.83 -13.00
C PHE A 689 5.73 10.72 -14.12
N THR A 690 6.91 10.16 -13.80
CA THR A 690 7.97 9.90 -14.78
C THR A 690 8.48 8.48 -14.62
N ASN A 691 8.76 7.78 -15.73
CA ASN A 691 9.48 6.51 -15.69
C ASN A 691 10.45 6.47 -16.88
N VAL A 692 11.74 6.59 -16.57
CA VAL A 692 12.80 7.03 -17.51
C VAL A 692 13.85 5.95 -17.67
N ILE A 693 14.48 5.88 -18.85
CA ILE A 693 15.61 4.98 -19.13
C ILE A 693 16.97 5.63 -18.89
N SER A 694 18.00 4.79 -18.78
CA SER A 694 19.41 5.19 -18.73
C SER A 694 20.28 4.12 -19.40
N PRO A 695 21.59 4.38 -19.63
CA PRO A 695 22.50 3.38 -20.19
C PRO A 695 22.49 2.03 -19.46
N SER A 696 22.29 2.01 -18.14
CA SER A 696 22.14 0.79 -17.33
C SER A 696 20.70 0.29 -17.18
N THR A 697 19.68 1.15 -17.37
CA THR A 697 18.28 0.83 -17.09
C THR A 697 17.41 0.91 -18.35
N LYS A 698 17.06 -0.26 -18.90
CA LYS A 698 16.15 -0.38 -20.07
C LYS A 698 14.71 0.01 -19.73
N ALA A 699 13.94 0.32 -20.78
CA ALA A 699 12.50 0.53 -20.69
C ALA A 699 11.79 -0.70 -20.11
N LYS A 700 10.82 -0.46 -19.22
CA LYS A 700 10.01 -1.51 -18.58
C LYS A 700 8.58 -1.50 -19.12
N LEU A 701 7.93 -0.34 -19.03
CA LEU A 701 6.53 -0.18 -19.36
C LEU A 701 6.27 -0.44 -20.84
N ARG A 702 5.20 -1.16 -21.16
CA ARG A 702 4.79 -1.52 -22.52
C ARG A 702 3.75 -0.52 -23.07
N LEU A 703 3.82 -0.23 -24.36
CA LEU A 703 3.01 0.80 -25.01
C LEU A 703 1.51 0.46 -25.06
N SER A 704 1.20 -0.79 -25.38
CA SER A 704 -0.14 -1.38 -25.54
C SER A 704 -0.89 -1.58 -24.21
N PHE A 705 -0.22 -2.13 -23.20
CA PHE A 705 -0.85 -2.51 -21.93
C PHE A 705 -0.91 -1.35 -20.92
N GLU A 706 0.12 -0.49 -20.89
CA GLU A 706 0.32 0.49 -19.81
C GLU A 706 0.27 1.93 -20.35
N ALA A 707 1.17 2.27 -21.29
CA ALA A 707 1.44 3.67 -21.61
C ALA A 707 0.34 4.37 -22.44
N ALA A 708 -0.16 3.75 -23.51
CA ALA A 708 -1.23 4.34 -24.32
C ALA A 708 -2.59 4.39 -23.57
N PRO A 709 -3.02 3.34 -22.84
CA PRO A 709 -4.22 3.41 -21.99
C PRO A 709 -4.18 4.56 -20.97
N ILE A 710 -3.06 4.72 -20.25
CA ILE A 710 -2.91 5.81 -19.28
C ILE A 710 -2.82 7.18 -19.98
N ALA A 711 -2.19 7.27 -21.15
CA ALA A 711 -2.14 8.51 -21.91
C ALA A 711 -3.52 9.02 -22.34
N LEU A 712 -4.46 8.10 -22.65
CA LEU A 712 -5.83 8.48 -22.99
C LEU A 712 -6.53 9.09 -21.77
N LEU A 713 -6.44 8.44 -20.60
CA LEU A 713 -6.95 8.98 -19.33
C LEU A 713 -6.35 10.35 -18.99
N VAL A 714 -5.04 10.54 -19.19
CA VAL A 714 -4.32 11.79 -18.85
C VAL A 714 -4.65 12.93 -19.82
N GLU A 715 -4.68 12.69 -21.12
CA GLU A 715 -5.04 13.73 -22.11
C GLU A 715 -6.55 14.05 -22.07
N LYS A 716 -7.42 13.08 -21.71
CA LYS A 716 -8.86 13.30 -21.48
C LYS A 716 -9.16 14.05 -20.19
N ALA A 717 -8.40 13.80 -19.14
CA ALA A 717 -8.37 14.62 -17.93
C ALA A 717 -7.74 16.01 -18.15
N GLY A 718 -7.36 16.37 -19.38
CA GLY A 718 -6.83 17.69 -19.70
C GLY A 718 -5.37 17.91 -19.28
N GLY A 719 -4.63 16.85 -18.98
CA GLY A 719 -3.17 16.86 -18.85
C GLY A 719 -2.46 16.70 -20.19
N ALA A 720 -1.27 16.08 -20.16
CA ALA A 720 -0.50 15.69 -21.34
C ALA A 720 0.31 14.40 -21.08
N SER A 721 0.80 13.79 -22.17
CA SER A 721 1.84 12.74 -22.11
C SER A 721 3.08 13.09 -22.94
N SER A 722 4.22 12.49 -22.59
CA SER A 722 5.42 12.44 -23.44
C SER A 722 6.07 11.05 -23.36
N CYS A 723 6.57 10.55 -24.48
CA CYS A 723 6.86 9.12 -24.70
C CYS A 723 8.08 8.89 -25.62
N ASP A 724 8.53 7.63 -25.70
CA ASP A 724 9.40 7.06 -26.72
C ASP A 724 10.76 7.75 -26.96
N GLY A 725 11.19 8.59 -26.01
CA GLY A 725 12.45 9.34 -26.08
C GLY A 725 12.45 10.52 -27.07
N LYS A 726 11.28 10.95 -27.57
CA LYS A 726 11.18 11.75 -28.82
C LYS A 726 10.32 13.03 -28.73
N SER A 727 9.90 13.46 -27.54
CA SER A 727 8.93 14.57 -27.36
C SER A 727 7.59 14.34 -28.10
N VAL A 728 7.04 13.13 -28.00
CA VAL A 728 5.76 12.73 -28.63
C VAL A 728 4.77 12.25 -27.58
N SER A 729 3.46 12.50 -27.75
CA SER A 729 2.45 11.87 -26.89
C SER A 729 2.52 10.36 -27.03
N ALA A 730 2.30 9.61 -25.95
CA ALA A 730 2.21 8.15 -26.00
C ALA A 730 1.03 7.66 -26.86
N LEU A 731 0.03 8.51 -27.11
CA LEU A 731 -1.08 8.20 -28.02
C LEU A 731 -0.67 8.29 -29.50
N ASP A 732 0.35 9.10 -29.82
CA ASP A 732 0.84 9.32 -31.18
C ASP A 732 1.98 8.35 -31.58
N VAL A 733 2.39 7.44 -30.68
CA VAL A 733 3.36 6.38 -30.97
C VAL A 733 2.66 5.19 -31.61
N GLN A 734 3.20 4.69 -32.73
CA GLN A 734 2.72 3.46 -33.37
C GLN A 734 3.18 2.21 -32.61
N ILE A 735 2.25 1.27 -32.42
CA ILE A 735 2.48 -0.04 -31.78
C ILE A 735 3.07 -0.99 -32.84
N ASN A 736 4.38 -1.14 -32.88
CA ASN A 736 5.10 -1.99 -33.84
C ASN A 736 5.24 -3.45 -33.36
N GLY A 737 5.11 -3.68 -32.06
CA GLY A 737 5.08 -5.00 -31.42
C GLY A 737 4.22 -4.95 -30.17
N ILE A 738 3.57 -6.06 -29.83
CA ILE A 738 2.59 -6.07 -28.73
C ILE A 738 3.27 -5.86 -27.37
N ASP A 739 4.55 -6.21 -27.22
CA ASP A 739 5.38 -6.04 -26.04
C ASP A 739 6.26 -4.77 -26.08
N GLN A 740 6.07 -3.87 -27.06
CA GLN A 740 6.93 -2.70 -27.29
C GLN A 740 7.11 -1.85 -26.01
N ARG A 741 8.30 -1.90 -25.43
CA ARG A 741 8.62 -1.15 -24.20
C ARG A 741 9.06 0.28 -24.50
N THR A 742 8.69 1.22 -23.63
CA THR A 742 8.95 2.65 -23.81
C THR A 742 9.24 3.36 -22.47
N GLN A 743 9.61 4.64 -22.54
CA GLN A 743 9.71 5.54 -21.38
C GLN A 743 8.58 6.57 -21.41
N VAL A 744 8.13 7.04 -20.25
CA VAL A 744 6.93 7.90 -20.15
C VAL A 744 7.08 9.08 -19.20
N CYS A 745 6.32 10.12 -19.48
CA CYS A 745 5.94 11.19 -18.56
C CYS A 745 4.45 11.49 -18.71
N PHE A 746 3.76 11.65 -17.57
CA PHE A 746 2.32 11.92 -17.47
C PHE A 746 2.07 13.01 -16.43
N GLY A 747 1.27 14.03 -16.73
CA GLY A 747 1.00 15.10 -15.77
C GLY A 747 0.33 16.34 -16.36
N SER A 748 0.51 17.49 -15.71
CA SER A 748 0.09 18.78 -16.27
C SER A 748 0.87 19.13 -17.54
N ARG A 749 0.33 20.00 -18.38
CA ARG A 749 1.04 20.46 -19.60
C ARG A 749 2.39 21.11 -19.27
N THR A 750 2.47 21.91 -18.20
CA THR A 750 3.72 22.55 -17.78
C THR A 750 4.76 21.52 -17.36
N GLU A 751 4.38 20.48 -16.61
CA GLU A 751 5.34 19.48 -16.14
C GLU A 751 5.77 18.49 -17.22
N VAL A 752 4.89 18.18 -18.17
CA VAL A 752 5.28 17.40 -19.36
C VAL A 752 6.17 18.24 -20.29
N ALA A 753 5.86 19.53 -20.50
CA ALA A 753 6.75 20.43 -21.23
C ALA A 753 8.11 20.63 -20.53
N ARG A 754 8.13 20.66 -19.19
CA ARG A 754 9.37 20.70 -18.40
C ARG A 754 10.18 19.41 -18.60
N PHE A 755 9.52 18.25 -18.50
CA PHE A 755 10.16 16.96 -18.77
C PHE A 755 10.77 16.93 -20.17
N GLU A 756 10.06 17.39 -21.20
CA GLU A 756 10.59 17.46 -22.57
C GLU A 756 11.78 18.43 -22.70
N HIS A 757 11.70 19.63 -22.11
CA HIS A 757 12.80 20.59 -22.09
C HIS A 757 14.05 20.04 -21.42
N TYR A 758 13.91 19.30 -20.33
CA TYR A 758 15.04 18.71 -19.61
C TYR A 758 15.59 17.47 -20.33
N LEU A 759 14.77 16.47 -20.65
CA LEU A 759 15.23 15.20 -21.22
C LEU A 759 15.62 15.30 -22.71
N TYR A 760 15.05 16.24 -23.46
CA TYR A 760 15.20 16.34 -24.92
C TYR A 760 15.67 17.71 -25.41
N GLY A 761 15.94 18.66 -24.50
CA GLY A 761 16.42 20.01 -24.82
C GLY A 761 15.40 20.94 -25.47
N LYS A 762 14.15 20.49 -25.70
CA LYS A 762 13.06 21.31 -26.25
C LYS A 762 11.69 20.84 -25.76
N VAL A 763 10.71 21.74 -25.73
CA VAL A 763 9.28 21.40 -25.66
C VAL A 763 8.82 20.90 -27.04
N SER A 764 7.90 19.93 -27.09
CA SER A 764 7.27 19.48 -28.34
C SER A 764 6.50 20.59 -29.05
N ASP A 765 6.58 20.59 -30.38
CA ASP A 765 5.88 21.55 -31.24
C ASP A 765 4.35 21.47 -31.07
N ARG A 766 3.83 20.29 -30.70
CA ARG A 766 2.43 20.06 -30.26
C ARG A 766 2.09 20.90 -29.03
N LEU A 767 2.84 20.77 -27.93
CA LEU A 767 2.55 21.48 -26.69
C LEU A 767 2.72 23.00 -26.83
N LEU A 768 3.63 23.45 -27.70
CA LEU A 768 3.78 24.86 -28.08
C LEU A 768 2.59 25.37 -28.90
N ALA A 769 2.10 24.60 -29.88
CA ALA A 769 0.91 24.95 -30.66
C ALA A 769 -0.38 24.94 -29.82
N GLU A 770 -0.49 24.05 -28.82
CA GLU A 770 -1.60 24.05 -27.85
C GLU A 770 -1.66 25.33 -26.99
N ALA A 771 -0.55 26.06 -26.84
CA ALA A 771 -0.45 27.26 -26.00
C ALA A 771 -0.80 28.59 -26.72
N GLN A 772 -0.79 28.61 -28.06
CA GLN A 772 -0.87 29.84 -28.86
C GLN A 772 -2.28 30.41 -29.01
#